data_AF-A0A948GGM4-F1
#
_entry.id   AF-A0A948GGM4-F1
#
_cell.length_a   1.000
_cell.length_b   1.000
_cell.length_c   1.000
_cell.angle_alpha   90.00
_cell.angle_beta   90.00
_cell.angle_gamma   90.00
#
_symmetry.space_group_name_H-M   'P 1'
#
loop_
_entity.id
_entity.type
_entity.pdbx_description
1 polymer ?
#
loop_
_entity_poly.entity_id
_entity_poly.type
_entity_poly.pdbx_seq_one_letter_code
_entity_poly.pdbx_strand_id
1 'polypeptide(L)'
;MTETSDIKPRILIVDDVNENLHVMMGILREKYAIIAATSGEKALELAARAPLPDLILLDIKMPGMDGYHVLHQLKSAPATADIPVIFVTALSESTDEARGLKMGAADYITKPINPDLLRLRVLTQLELHRYRRKPAPPDLPHGELPGVAPCILVVDDVPENIHELISVLTDEYRIIVANNGPKAIEQVMGSSPPDLILLDIVMPEMDGYEVCRRIKASPEGNRIPVIFVSVVDSTVDKVKAFSIGAADYITKPFDIDEVRARVHTHLELSMLHRYFEQQVAQRTTSLRETNIELRESREKYRVLTESINDVIWAVDAETLLFLYVSPSITTLSGYTPQEIMSRPFDTLLQKDRADRIKQVITQHLADFRTGIKKPGHFRTDEIELTCKDGSKVWTEIVTNFYSNTQNGRIEILGVTRNINERKKAEERIRFLANFDHLTGLPNRAELQVRFQHALEQSRRNGKHLALMYLDIDHFKNINDTLGHTFGDQLLLEVAQRIRAFIREDDTVSRQGGDEFILVFPEMNEEGAARMASALIDTVSQPFEIEGQELIITPSIGISVYPNDGGDFEVLLKNADAAMYRVKQDSHNNFRFFAQEMQAHSARTLLLSNALRHALSRNQLQLYFQPQIALLDNSVVGAEALLRWMHPELGTISPDEFIPIAEESGQIVQIGEWVLRTAVRQQKDWLDRGLPPMVMAVNLSATQFRQANLPEMVSGILDEAGLPHQYLELELTEAVAMDDPHSAVAMMDKLHERGIRMSIDDFGTGYSSLSYLKRFKVYKLKIDQSFVRDIIDDPEDKAIVTAIINMANGLGMQTIAEGVENAGQLEFLRAHGCDEVQGYYFSKPILADQFERYLKEGQ
;
A
#
# COMPACT_ATOMS: atom_id res chain seq x y z
N MET A 1 -26.61 38.92 -22.83
CA MET A 1 -27.01 39.98 -23.77
C MET A 1 -26.69 39.49 -25.17
N THR A 2 -27.68 38.91 -25.86
CA THR A 2 -27.61 38.55 -27.27
C THR A 2 -28.39 39.61 -28.03
N GLU A 3 -27.70 40.37 -28.88
CA GLU A 3 -28.28 41.33 -29.82
C GLU A 3 -29.20 40.60 -30.79
N THR A 4 -30.51 40.67 -30.57
CA THR A 4 -31.51 40.34 -31.60
C THR A 4 -31.76 41.59 -32.44
N SER A 5 -31.57 41.47 -33.75
CA SER A 5 -31.79 42.52 -34.74
C SER A 5 -33.17 43.18 -34.62
N ASP A 6 -33.17 44.49 -34.46
CA ASP A 6 -34.30 45.39 -34.24
C ASP A 6 -35.12 45.60 -35.54
N ILE A 7 -35.81 44.56 -36.01
CA ILE A 7 -36.75 44.68 -37.15
C ILE A 7 -38.08 45.22 -36.60
N LYS A 8 -38.39 46.48 -36.92
CA LYS A 8 -39.66 47.12 -36.55
C LYS A 8 -40.86 46.39 -37.19
N PRO A 9 -41.95 46.09 -36.44
CA PRO A 9 -43.17 45.50 -37.00
C PRO A 9 -43.77 46.39 -38.09
N ARG A 10 -44.37 45.77 -39.12
CA ARG A 10 -44.93 46.45 -40.30
C ARG A 10 -46.42 46.67 -40.13
N ILE A 11 -46.88 47.92 -40.21
CA ILE A 11 -48.30 48.27 -40.12
C ILE A 11 -48.76 48.86 -41.46
N LEU A 12 -49.81 48.29 -42.05
CA LEU A 12 -50.46 48.84 -43.23
C LEU A 12 -51.63 49.72 -42.78
N ILE A 13 -51.63 50.99 -43.15
CA ILE A 13 -52.70 51.94 -42.85
C ILE A 13 -53.46 52.24 -44.14
N VAL A 14 -54.78 52.10 -44.10
CA VAL A 14 -55.66 52.23 -45.25
C VAL A 14 -56.73 53.26 -44.93
N ASP A 15 -56.73 54.39 -45.63
CA ASP A 15 -57.73 55.46 -45.48
C ASP A 15 -57.72 56.29 -46.77
N ASP A 16 -58.89 56.61 -47.31
CA ASP A 16 -59.02 57.38 -48.56
C ASP A 16 -58.75 58.88 -48.35
N VAL A 17 -58.79 59.35 -47.10
CA VAL A 17 -58.50 60.73 -46.72
C VAL A 17 -57.03 60.85 -46.29
N ASN A 18 -56.23 61.55 -47.09
CA ASN A 18 -54.79 61.74 -46.85
C ASN A 18 -54.45 62.37 -45.49
N GLU A 19 -55.33 63.21 -44.94
CA GLU A 19 -55.14 63.84 -43.62
C GLU A 19 -55.14 62.79 -42.50
N ASN A 20 -56.05 61.81 -42.54
CA ASN A 20 -56.14 60.73 -41.56
C ASN A 20 -54.90 59.83 -41.62
N LEU A 21 -54.42 59.50 -42.83
CA LEU A 21 -53.17 58.77 -43.04
C LEU A 21 -52.00 59.50 -42.38
N HIS A 22 -51.88 60.82 -42.60
CA HIS A 22 -50.78 61.60 -42.04
C HIS A 22 -50.80 61.61 -40.50
N VAL A 23 -51.98 61.73 -39.90
CA VAL A 23 -52.16 61.68 -38.44
C VAL A 23 -51.74 60.32 -37.88
N MET A 24 -52.26 59.21 -38.41
CA MET A 24 -51.92 57.86 -37.92
C MET A 24 -50.44 57.52 -38.14
N MET A 25 -49.88 57.92 -39.28
CA MET A 25 -48.45 57.79 -39.55
C MET A 25 -47.62 58.58 -38.53
N GLY A 26 -48.00 59.82 -38.23
CA GLY A 26 -47.32 60.65 -37.23
C GLY A 26 -47.29 60.02 -35.84
N ILE A 27 -48.36 59.33 -35.45
CA ILE A 27 -48.48 58.68 -34.14
C ILE A 27 -47.62 57.40 -34.03
N LEU A 28 -47.52 56.62 -35.11
CA LEU A 28 -46.97 55.25 -35.10
C LEU A 28 -45.56 55.09 -35.69
N ARG A 29 -45.11 56.02 -36.54
CA ARG A 29 -43.85 55.89 -37.31
C ARG A 29 -42.58 55.84 -36.47
N GLU A 30 -42.63 56.30 -35.22
CA GLU A 30 -41.50 56.21 -34.29
C GLU A 30 -41.13 54.75 -33.98
N LYS A 31 -42.14 53.90 -33.74
CA LYS A 31 -41.96 52.51 -33.28
C LYS A 31 -42.18 51.45 -34.37
N TYR A 32 -42.89 51.77 -35.44
CA TYR A 32 -43.31 50.78 -36.45
C TYR A 32 -42.94 51.19 -37.88
N ALA A 33 -42.78 50.21 -38.77
CA ALA A 33 -42.57 50.43 -40.19
C ALA A 33 -43.94 50.58 -40.89
N ILE A 34 -44.27 51.79 -41.35
CA ILE A 34 -45.61 52.10 -41.86
C ILE A 34 -45.67 51.96 -43.38
N ILE A 35 -46.71 51.30 -43.87
CA ILE A 35 -47.13 51.24 -45.27
C ILE A 35 -48.49 51.94 -45.35
N ALA A 36 -48.74 52.74 -46.39
CA ALA A 36 -50.00 53.46 -46.55
C ALA A 36 -50.69 53.09 -47.87
N ALA A 37 -52.01 52.98 -47.86
CA ALA A 37 -52.86 52.79 -49.03
C ALA A 37 -54.03 53.78 -48.99
N THR A 38 -54.38 54.34 -50.14
CA THR A 38 -55.48 55.32 -50.28
C THR A 38 -56.75 54.73 -50.87
N SER A 39 -56.79 53.41 -51.12
CA SER A 39 -57.97 52.70 -51.61
C SER A 39 -57.94 51.22 -51.22
N GLY A 40 -59.10 50.58 -51.16
CA GLY A 40 -59.23 49.16 -50.82
C GLY A 40 -58.50 48.22 -51.78
N GLU A 41 -58.52 48.49 -53.09
CA GLU A 41 -57.79 47.71 -54.09
C GLU A 41 -56.27 47.75 -53.85
N LYS A 42 -55.74 48.95 -53.57
CA LYS A 42 -54.32 49.12 -53.29
C LYS A 42 -53.92 48.47 -51.96
N ALA A 43 -54.82 48.49 -50.97
CA ALA A 43 -54.61 47.82 -49.71
C ALA A 43 -54.43 46.31 -49.86
N LEU A 44 -55.26 45.64 -50.67
CA LEU A 44 -55.15 44.20 -50.92
C LEU A 44 -53.85 43.84 -51.65
N GLU A 45 -53.45 44.63 -52.65
CA GLU A 45 -52.16 44.46 -53.35
C GLU A 45 -50.98 44.57 -52.38
N LEU A 46 -51.00 45.58 -51.49
CA LEU A 46 -49.93 45.81 -50.52
C LEU A 46 -49.94 44.79 -49.39
N ALA A 47 -51.11 44.30 -48.96
CA ALA A 47 -51.25 43.29 -47.92
C ALA A 47 -50.73 41.93 -48.39
N ALA A 48 -50.86 41.59 -49.67
CA ALA A 48 -50.36 40.34 -50.25
C ALA A 48 -48.87 40.39 -50.65
N ARG A 49 -48.25 41.58 -50.70
CA ARG A 49 -46.86 41.76 -51.12
C ARG A 49 -45.88 41.47 -49.98
N ALA A 50 -44.92 40.59 -50.23
CA ALA A 50 -43.86 40.31 -49.27
C ALA A 50 -42.90 41.51 -49.09
N PRO A 51 -42.46 41.79 -47.85
CA PRO A 51 -42.87 41.14 -46.60
C PRO A 51 -44.23 41.67 -46.11
N LEU A 52 -45.07 40.72 -45.69
CA LEU A 52 -46.46 40.93 -45.26
C LEU A 52 -46.55 41.92 -44.09
N PRO A 53 -47.64 42.68 -43.96
CA PRO A 53 -47.88 43.47 -42.76
C PRO A 53 -48.16 42.58 -41.55
N ASP A 54 -47.75 43.03 -40.37
CA ASP A 54 -48.03 42.41 -39.07
C ASP A 54 -49.38 42.87 -38.48
N LEU A 55 -49.92 43.99 -38.96
CA LEU A 55 -51.22 44.57 -38.57
C LEU A 55 -51.74 45.48 -39.69
N ILE A 56 -53.06 45.56 -39.87
CA ILE A 56 -53.71 46.48 -40.81
C ILE A 56 -54.65 47.42 -40.05
N LEU A 57 -54.51 48.73 -40.22
CA LEU A 57 -55.50 49.74 -39.84
C LEU A 57 -56.34 50.07 -41.08
N LEU A 58 -57.65 49.91 -41.00
CA LEU A 58 -58.53 49.95 -42.17
C LEU A 58 -59.71 50.88 -41.97
N ASP A 59 -59.81 51.93 -42.78
CA ASP A 59 -61.00 52.78 -42.79
C ASP A 59 -62.22 52.02 -43.36
N ILE A 60 -63.39 52.24 -42.75
CA ILE A 60 -64.62 51.55 -43.17
C ILE A 60 -65.21 52.20 -44.42
N LYS A 61 -65.29 53.54 -44.47
CA LYS A 61 -66.02 54.28 -45.50
C LYS A 61 -65.08 54.81 -46.58
N MET A 62 -64.72 53.93 -47.53
CA MET A 62 -63.88 54.29 -48.68
C MET A 62 -64.67 54.19 -50.02
N PRO A 63 -64.38 55.05 -51.02
CA PRO A 63 -65.03 55.00 -52.32
C PRO A 63 -64.59 53.75 -53.13
N GLY A 64 -65.56 53.15 -53.84
CA GLY A 64 -65.34 51.98 -54.68
C GLY A 64 -65.46 50.67 -53.92
N MET A 65 -64.50 50.37 -53.05
CA MET A 65 -64.48 49.18 -52.19
C MET A 65 -64.44 49.61 -50.72
N ASP A 66 -65.52 49.34 -49.99
CA ASP A 66 -65.60 49.64 -48.56
C ASP A 66 -64.68 48.74 -47.73
N GLY A 67 -64.39 49.14 -46.49
CA GLY A 67 -63.52 48.40 -45.58
C GLY A 67 -64.03 47.00 -45.23
N TYR A 68 -65.34 46.75 -45.27
CA TYR A 68 -65.91 45.42 -45.01
C TYR A 68 -65.58 44.43 -46.13
N HIS A 69 -65.68 44.86 -47.39
CA HIS A 69 -65.28 44.06 -48.54
C HIS A 69 -63.78 43.76 -48.53
N VAL A 70 -62.95 44.75 -48.17
CA VAL A 70 -61.50 44.55 -48.01
C VAL A 70 -61.21 43.51 -46.92
N LEU A 71 -61.83 43.62 -45.74
CA LEU A 71 -61.67 42.66 -44.65
C LEU A 71 -62.06 41.25 -45.09
N HIS A 72 -63.21 41.08 -45.74
CA HIS A 72 -63.66 39.76 -46.20
C HIS A 72 -62.64 39.12 -47.14
N GLN A 73 -62.07 39.88 -48.08
CA GLN A 73 -61.04 39.37 -48.99
C GLN A 73 -59.73 39.02 -48.26
N LEU A 74 -59.30 39.86 -47.32
CA LEU A 74 -58.12 39.60 -46.48
C LEU A 74 -58.28 38.30 -45.68
N LYS A 75 -59.46 38.07 -45.08
CA LYS A 75 -59.78 36.88 -44.29
C LYS A 75 -59.98 35.62 -45.14
N SER A 76 -60.40 35.76 -46.40
CA SER A 76 -60.59 34.63 -47.32
C SER A 76 -59.29 34.10 -47.91
N ALA A 77 -58.21 34.88 -47.91
CA ALA A 77 -56.93 34.49 -48.50
C ALA A 77 -55.95 33.91 -47.47
N PRO A 78 -55.42 32.68 -47.65
CA PRO A 78 -54.57 32.02 -46.64
C PRO A 78 -53.31 32.80 -46.24
N ALA A 79 -52.74 33.59 -47.16
CA ALA A 79 -51.54 34.38 -46.89
C ALA A 79 -51.79 35.60 -45.99
N THR A 80 -53.03 36.10 -45.93
CA THR A 80 -53.41 37.33 -45.20
C THR A 80 -54.44 37.10 -44.11
N ALA A 81 -55.05 35.90 -44.04
CA ALA A 81 -56.14 35.59 -43.12
C ALA A 81 -55.78 35.82 -41.65
N ASP A 82 -54.55 35.47 -41.28
CA ASP A 82 -54.05 35.58 -39.91
C ASP A 82 -53.63 37.00 -39.52
N ILE A 83 -53.58 37.94 -40.47
CA ILE A 83 -53.16 39.31 -40.18
C ILE A 83 -54.31 40.01 -39.41
N PRO A 84 -54.03 40.56 -38.22
CA PRO A 84 -55.04 41.30 -37.47
C PRO A 84 -55.40 42.61 -38.18
N VAL A 85 -56.69 42.91 -38.23
CA VAL A 85 -57.23 44.13 -38.87
C VAL A 85 -57.99 44.95 -37.82
N ILE A 86 -57.58 46.19 -37.62
CA ILE A 86 -58.27 47.15 -36.75
C ILE A 86 -59.02 48.13 -37.64
N PHE A 87 -60.34 48.23 -37.47
CA PHE A 87 -61.13 49.21 -38.20
C PHE A 87 -60.92 50.62 -37.67
N VAL A 88 -60.99 51.62 -38.56
CA VAL A 88 -61.05 53.03 -38.21
C VAL A 88 -62.42 53.56 -38.67
N THR A 89 -63.22 54.11 -37.76
CA THR A 89 -64.63 54.46 -38.03
C THR A 89 -65.02 55.83 -37.45
N ALA A 90 -66.09 56.45 -37.95
CA ALA A 90 -66.64 57.70 -37.43
C ALA A 90 -67.79 57.46 -36.43
N LEU A 91 -67.90 58.34 -35.45
CA LEU A 91 -68.66 58.24 -34.18
C LEU A 91 -70.20 58.10 -34.26
N SER A 92 -70.82 57.88 -35.43
CA SER A 92 -72.28 58.02 -35.60
C SER A 92 -73.09 56.76 -35.81
N GLU A 93 -72.49 55.56 -35.86
CA GLU A 93 -73.24 54.30 -36.06
C GLU A 93 -72.65 53.18 -35.19
N SER A 94 -73.19 52.95 -33.99
CA SER A 94 -72.86 51.79 -33.13
C SER A 94 -73.05 50.43 -33.84
N THR A 95 -73.76 50.42 -34.97
CA THR A 95 -73.96 49.26 -35.85
C THR A 95 -72.71 48.84 -36.62
N ASP A 96 -71.75 49.73 -36.85
CA ASP A 96 -70.56 49.46 -37.66
C ASP A 96 -69.48 48.67 -36.90
N GLU A 97 -69.38 48.88 -35.58
CA GLU A 97 -68.39 48.24 -34.70
C GLU A 97 -68.68 46.75 -34.49
N ALA A 98 -69.92 46.43 -34.09
CA ALA A 98 -70.39 45.06 -33.90
C ALA A 98 -70.34 44.24 -35.21
N ARG A 99 -70.68 44.88 -36.34
CA ARG A 99 -70.60 44.25 -37.66
C ARG A 99 -69.16 43.90 -38.04
N GLY A 100 -68.20 44.78 -37.73
CA GLY A 100 -66.80 44.55 -38.02
C GLY A 100 -66.21 43.37 -37.24
N LEU A 101 -66.51 43.28 -35.95
CA LEU A 101 -66.08 42.17 -35.09
C LEU A 101 -66.66 40.82 -35.55
N LYS A 102 -67.95 40.78 -35.94
CA LYS A 102 -68.59 39.58 -36.53
C LYS A 102 -67.93 39.10 -37.82
N MET A 103 -67.38 40.02 -38.61
CA MET A 103 -66.66 39.70 -39.85
C MET A 103 -65.20 39.30 -39.64
N GLY A 104 -64.73 39.22 -38.39
CA GLY A 104 -63.37 38.81 -38.04
C GLY A 104 -62.36 39.95 -37.96
N ALA A 105 -62.81 41.20 -37.79
CA ALA A 105 -61.91 42.27 -37.38
C ALA A 105 -61.34 41.98 -35.99
N ALA A 106 -60.10 42.38 -35.77
CA ALA A 106 -59.40 42.19 -34.51
C ALA A 106 -59.77 43.26 -33.46
N ASP A 107 -60.03 44.50 -33.91
CA ASP A 107 -60.45 45.61 -33.04
C ASP A 107 -60.98 46.79 -33.89
N TYR A 108 -61.32 47.92 -33.25
CA TYR A 108 -61.66 49.17 -33.93
C TYR A 108 -61.20 50.42 -33.17
N ILE A 109 -61.17 51.56 -33.88
CA ILE A 109 -60.77 52.89 -33.38
C ILE A 109 -61.71 53.94 -33.96
N THR A 110 -62.21 54.84 -33.12
CA THR A 110 -63.10 55.93 -33.51
C THR A 110 -62.34 57.20 -33.94
N LYS A 111 -62.87 57.93 -34.93
CA LYS A 111 -62.41 59.27 -35.37
C LYS A 111 -63.18 60.36 -34.57
N PRO A 112 -62.52 61.42 -34.05
CA PRO A 112 -61.11 61.77 -34.23
C PRO A 112 -60.17 60.86 -33.43
N ILE A 113 -59.01 60.55 -34.04
CA ILE A 113 -58.08 59.53 -33.54
C ILE A 113 -57.35 60.03 -32.29
N ASN A 114 -57.49 59.29 -31.19
CA ASN A 114 -56.70 59.51 -29.98
C ASN A 114 -55.33 58.78 -30.09
N PRO A 115 -54.18 59.48 -29.96
CA PRO A 115 -52.86 58.87 -30.10
C PRO A 115 -52.55 57.73 -29.14
N ASP A 116 -52.98 57.85 -27.88
CA ASP A 116 -52.65 56.88 -26.83
C ASP A 116 -53.47 55.61 -27.00
N LEU A 117 -54.76 55.78 -27.35
CA LEU A 117 -55.65 54.65 -27.65
C LEU A 117 -55.19 53.88 -28.88
N LEU A 118 -54.80 54.59 -29.95
CA LEU A 118 -54.27 53.98 -31.17
C LEU A 118 -53.03 53.13 -30.88
N ARG A 119 -52.07 53.67 -30.11
CA ARG A 119 -50.84 52.93 -29.77
C ARG A 119 -51.13 51.67 -28.97
N LEU A 120 -52.06 51.74 -28.01
CA LEU A 120 -52.39 50.59 -27.17
C LEU A 120 -53.07 49.47 -27.97
N ARG A 121 -54.09 49.81 -28.77
CA ARG A 121 -54.82 48.85 -29.62
C ARG A 121 -53.87 48.12 -30.58
N VAL A 122 -52.98 48.88 -31.20
CA VAL A 122 -51.91 48.36 -32.07
C VAL A 122 -50.97 47.42 -31.30
N LEU A 123 -50.52 47.83 -30.12
CA LEU A 123 -49.61 47.04 -29.29
C LEU A 123 -50.23 45.70 -28.88
N THR A 124 -51.45 45.71 -28.35
CA THR A 124 -52.18 44.50 -27.90
C THR A 124 -52.32 43.48 -29.03
N GLN A 125 -52.75 43.94 -30.22
CA GLN A 125 -52.96 43.04 -31.36
C GLN A 125 -51.65 42.52 -31.94
N LEU A 126 -50.58 43.33 -31.96
CA LEU A 126 -49.25 42.86 -32.35
C LEU A 126 -48.68 41.83 -31.37
N GLU A 127 -48.93 41.99 -30.07
CA GLU A 127 -48.48 41.03 -29.06
C GLU A 127 -49.18 39.68 -29.24
N LEU A 128 -50.51 39.68 -29.37
CA LEU A 128 -51.32 38.51 -29.70
C LEU A 128 -50.86 37.82 -30.98
N HIS A 129 -50.67 38.59 -32.05
CA HIS A 129 -50.24 38.04 -33.33
C HIS A 129 -48.83 37.43 -33.26
N ARG A 130 -47.90 38.06 -32.51
CA ARG A 130 -46.58 37.50 -32.24
C ARG A 130 -46.64 36.20 -31.44
N TYR A 131 -47.55 36.09 -30.47
CA TYR A 131 -47.71 34.86 -29.69
C TYR A 131 -48.27 33.73 -30.55
N ARG A 132 -49.28 33.99 -31.38
CA ARG A 132 -49.86 33.00 -32.30
C ARG A 132 -48.88 32.49 -33.36
N ARG A 133 -47.88 33.29 -33.76
CA ARG A 133 -46.85 32.93 -34.76
C ARG A 133 -45.61 32.22 -34.22
N LYS A 134 -45.33 32.25 -32.91
CA LYS A 134 -44.27 31.40 -32.34
C LYS A 134 -44.75 29.95 -32.33
N PRO A 135 -43.91 28.96 -32.68
CA PRO A 135 -44.35 27.57 -32.65
C PRO A 135 -44.73 27.19 -31.22
N ALA A 136 -46.02 27.00 -30.99
CA ALA A 136 -46.50 26.24 -29.84
C ALA A 136 -46.06 24.76 -30.02
N PRO A 137 -45.76 24.04 -28.92
CA PRO A 137 -45.74 22.59 -28.95
C PRO A 137 -47.11 22.02 -29.39
N PRO A 138 -47.19 20.79 -29.91
CA PRO A 138 -48.34 20.27 -30.66
C PRO A 138 -49.66 20.05 -29.90
N ASP A 139 -49.78 20.46 -28.63
CA ASP A 139 -50.93 20.18 -27.78
C ASP A 139 -51.42 21.43 -27.05
N LEU A 140 -51.81 22.45 -27.80
CA LEU A 140 -52.83 23.39 -27.35
C LEU A 140 -54.13 22.95 -28.04
N PRO A 141 -55.17 22.54 -27.30
CA PRO A 141 -56.47 22.27 -27.91
C PRO A 141 -56.94 23.56 -28.58
N HIS A 142 -56.97 23.55 -29.91
CA HIS A 142 -57.83 24.49 -30.63
C HIS A 142 -59.27 24.09 -30.30
N GLY A 143 -59.81 24.70 -29.24
CA GLY A 143 -61.12 24.36 -28.69
C GLY A 143 -61.05 23.39 -27.52
N GLU A 144 -61.66 23.78 -26.41
CA GLU A 144 -61.88 23.05 -25.15
C GLU A 144 -60.67 22.95 -24.18
N LEU A 145 -60.69 23.87 -23.21
CA LEU A 145 -59.93 23.80 -21.95
C LEU A 145 -60.37 22.59 -21.10
N PRO A 146 -59.49 22.04 -20.25
CA PRO A 146 -59.87 20.97 -19.31
C PRO A 146 -60.87 21.47 -18.26
N GLY A 147 -62.14 21.09 -18.40
CA GLY A 147 -63.13 20.86 -17.33
C GLY A 147 -63.66 22.04 -16.50
N VAL A 148 -63.08 23.25 -16.53
CA VAL A 148 -63.57 24.40 -15.74
C VAL A 148 -63.58 25.66 -16.60
N ALA A 149 -64.76 26.26 -16.80
CA ALA A 149 -64.92 27.50 -17.54
C ALA A 149 -64.17 28.66 -16.84
N PRO A 150 -63.50 29.58 -17.58
CA PRO A 150 -62.79 30.72 -17.01
C PRO A 150 -63.71 31.57 -16.14
N CYS A 151 -63.17 32.13 -15.07
CA CYS A 151 -63.96 32.85 -14.08
C CYS A 151 -63.90 34.36 -14.30
N ILE A 152 -65.04 35.02 -14.54
CA ILE A 152 -65.13 36.46 -14.73
C ILE A 152 -65.79 37.09 -13.50
N LEU A 153 -65.17 38.12 -12.93
CA LEU A 153 -65.78 38.94 -11.88
C LEU A 153 -66.43 40.16 -12.52
N VAL A 154 -67.76 40.26 -12.45
CA VAL A 154 -68.53 41.44 -12.86
C VAL A 154 -68.78 42.32 -11.64
N VAL A 155 -68.37 43.58 -11.72
CA VAL A 155 -68.46 44.55 -10.63
C VAL A 155 -69.23 45.77 -11.12
N ASP A 156 -70.45 45.95 -10.63
CA ASP A 156 -71.31 47.09 -10.97
C ASP A 156 -72.31 47.28 -9.82
N ASP A 157 -72.61 48.52 -9.44
CA ASP A 157 -73.54 48.85 -8.36
C ASP A 157 -75.00 48.86 -8.82
N VAL A 158 -75.24 48.88 -10.14
CA VAL A 158 -76.57 48.86 -10.76
C VAL A 158 -76.95 47.43 -11.16
N PRO A 159 -77.99 46.82 -10.55
CA PRO A 159 -78.38 45.43 -10.82
C PRO A 159 -78.72 45.13 -12.28
N GLU A 160 -79.27 46.11 -13.01
CA GLU A 160 -79.63 45.97 -14.43
C GLU A 160 -78.40 45.71 -15.30
N ASN A 161 -77.29 46.42 -15.07
CA ASN A 161 -76.05 46.24 -15.81
C ASN A 161 -75.42 44.87 -15.55
N ILE A 162 -75.46 44.42 -14.29
CA ILE A 162 -75.02 43.07 -13.91
C ILE A 162 -75.83 42.03 -14.67
N HIS A 163 -77.16 42.17 -14.69
CA HIS A 163 -78.04 41.22 -15.35
C HIS A 163 -77.78 41.15 -16.86
N GLU A 164 -77.56 42.30 -17.50
CA GLU A 164 -77.23 42.39 -18.92
C GLU A 164 -75.91 41.67 -19.23
N LEU A 165 -74.83 41.94 -18.47
CA LEU A 165 -73.54 41.27 -18.65
C LEU A 165 -73.60 39.76 -18.35
N ILE A 166 -74.36 39.34 -17.34
CA ILE A 166 -74.59 37.91 -17.03
C ILE A 166 -75.30 37.22 -18.18
N SER A 167 -76.35 37.83 -18.74
CA SER A 167 -77.11 37.24 -19.84
C SER A 167 -76.27 36.99 -21.09
N VAL A 168 -75.19 37.77 -21.26
CA VAL A 168 -74.28 37.69 -22.42
C VAL A 168 -73.15 36.69 -22.22
N LEU A 169 -72.63 36.57 -21.00
CA LEU A 169 -71.36 35.86 -20.73
C LEU A 169 -71.53 34.48 -20.06
N THR A 170 -72.71 34.16 -19.51
CA THR A 170 -72.93 32.92 -18.74
C THR A 170 -72.82 31.66 -19.60
N ASP A 171 -73.05 31.78 -20.91
CA ASP A 171 -72.99 30.65 -21.84
C ASP A 171 -71.57 30.09 -22.00
N GLU A 172 -70.54 30.91 -21.78
CA GLU A 172 -69.13 30.56 -22.03
C GLU A 172 -68.24 30.63 -20.78
N TYR A 173 -68.63 31.40 -19.75
CA TYR A 173 -67.78 31.72 -18.60
C TYR A 173 -68.50 31.55 -17.27
N ARG A 174 -67.74 31.22 -16.22
CA ARG A 174 -68.25 31.22 -14.83
C ARG A 174 -68.24 32.65 -14.30
N ILE A 175 -69.40 33.19 -13.94
CA ILE A 175 -69.50 34.59 -13.49
C ILE A 175 -69.60 34.66 -11.97
N ILE A 176 -68.78 35.53 -11.36
CA ILE A 176 -68.89 36.00 -9.98
C ILE A 176 -69.32 37.45 -10.04
N VAL A 177 -70.17 37.89 -9.10
CA VAL A 177 -70.69 39.26 -9.05
C VAL A 177 -70.24 39.93 -7.77
N ALA A 178 -69.81 41.19 -7.88
CA ALA A 178 -69.68 42.09 -6.74
C ALA A 178 -70.50 43.37 -7.01
N ASN A 179 -71.25 43.83 -6.01
CA ASN A 179 -72.11 44.99 -6.14
C ASN A 179 -71.49 46.29 -5.57
N ASN A 180 -70.22 46.24 -5.16
CA ASN A 180 -69.44 47.40 -4.72
C ASN A 180 -67.93 47.09 -4.75
N GLY A 181 -67.11 48.14 -4.65
CA GLY A 181 -65.65 48.04 -4.68
C GLY A 181 -65.03 47.15 -3.58
N PRO A 182 -65.39 47.30 -2.29
CA PRO A 182 -64.82 46.47 -1.22
C PRO A 182 -65.02 44.97 -1.42
N LYS A 183 -66.23 44.54 -1.82
CA LYS A 183 -66.51 43.13 -2.13
C LYS A 183 -65.71 42.64 -3.33
N ALA A 184 -65.51 43.48 -4.34
CA ALA A 184 -64.70 43.10 -5.50
C ALA A 184 -63.26 42.78 -5.09
N ILE A 185 -62.66 43.59 -4.22
CA ILE A 185 -61.30 43.34 -3.72
C ILE A 185 -61.26 42.07 -2.86
N GLU A 186 -62.26 41.83 -2.01
CA GLU A 186 -62.38 40.59 -1.22
C GLU A 186 -62.44 39.34 -2.10
N GLN A 187 -63.22 39.37 -3.18
CA GLN A 187 -63.33 38.26 -4.13
C GLN A 187 -62.01 37.99 -4.87
N VAL A 188 -61.24 39.04 -5.18
CA VAL A 188 -59.92 38.90 -5.82
C VAL A 188 -58.86 38.35 -4.87
N MET A 189 -58.90 38.71 -3.59
CA MET A 189 -57.97 38.23 -2.56
C MET A 189 -58.42 36.92 -1.90
N GLY A 190 -59.56 36.36 -2.31
CA GLY A 190 -60.11 35.11 -1.79
C GLY A 190 -59.40 33.87 -2.34
N SER A 191 -59.83 32.68 -1.89
CA SER A 191 -59.21 31.38 -2.23
C SER A 191 -59.32 30.98 -3.71
N SER A 192 -60.02 31.75 -4.55
CA SER A 192 -60.23 31.48 -5.98
C SER A 192 -60.37 32.79 -6.75
N PRO A 193 -59.25 33.45 -7.12
CA PRO A 193 -59.28 34.71 -7.83
C PRO A 193 -59.90 34.56 -9.23
N PRO A 194 -60.55 35.61 -9.76
CA PRO A 194 -61.07 35.61 -11.12
C PRO A 194 -59.95 35.68 -12.16
N ASP A 195 -60.22 35.18 -13.37
CA ASP A 195 -59.32 35.24 -14.52
C ASP A 195 -59.43 36.57 -15.29
N LEU A 196 -60.54 37.30 -15.14
CA LEU A 196 -60.77 38.64 -15.69
C LEU A 196 -61.79 39.41 -14.84
N ILE A 197 -61.66 40.73 -14.77
CA ILE A 197 -62.58 41.60 -14.03
C ILE A 197 -63.23 42.60 -14.99
N LEU A 198 -64.57 42.61 -15.04
CA LEU A 198 -65.37 43.67 -15.64
C LEU A 198 -65.78 44.64 -14.53
N LEU A 199 -65.31 45.87 -14.58
CA LEU A 199 -65.36 46.81 -13.46
C LEU A 199 -66.03 48.12 -13.85
N ASP A 200 -67.17 48.43 -13.26
CA ASP A 200 -67.78 49.74 -13.43
C ASP A 200 -66.92 50.86 -12.83
N ILE A 201 -66.83 51.98 -13.53
CA ILE A 201 -66.05 53.14 -13.06
C ILE A 201 -66.81 53.91 -11.98
N VAL A 202 -68.12 54.07 -12.09
CA VAL A 202 -68.93 54.99 -11.29
C VAL A 202 -69.72 54.21 -10.25
N MET A 203 -69.05 53.86 -9.15
CA MET A 203 -69.68 53.17 -8.02
C MET A 203 -69.65 54.02 -6.75
N PRO A 204 -70.65 53.88 -5.85
CA PRO A 204 -70.68 54.54 -4.55
C PRO A 204 -69.58 54.01 -3.63
N GLU A 205 -69.15 54.86 -2.69
CA GLU A 205 -68.07 54.64 -1.70
C GLU A 205 -66.65 54.52 -2.27
N MET A 206 -66.45 53.69 -3.30
CA MET A 206 -65.17 53.46 -3.94
C MET A 206 -65.35 53.36 -5.45
N ASP A 207 -64.77 54.31 -6.18
CA ASP A 207 -64.81 54.31 -7.64
C ASP A 207 -63.99 53.15 -8.23
N GLY A 208 -64.31 52.76 -9.47
CA GLY A 208 -63.61 51.66 -10.14
C GLY A 208 -62.10 51.90 -10.28
N TYR A 209 -61.68 53.16 -10.39
CA TYR A 209 -60.26 53.50 -10.48
C TYR A 209 -59.48 53.11 -9.22
N GLU A 210 -60.03 53.41 -8.03
CA GLU A 210 -59.43 53.05 -6.75
C GLU A 210 -59.46 51.53 -6.53
N VAL A 211 -60.53 50.84 -6.94
CA VAL A 211 -60.62 49.37 -6.91
C VAL A 211 -59.52 48.74 -7.76
N CYS A 212 -59.38 49.17 -9.02
CA CYS A 212 -58.36 48.67 -9.94
C CYS A 212 -56.94 48.91 -9.39
N ARG A 213 -56.66 50.11 -8.87
CA ARG A 213 -55.35 50.43 -8.27
C ARG A 213 -54.99 49.49 -7.13
N ARG A 214 -55.95 49.17 -6.25
CA ARG A 214 -55.72 48.25 -5.12
C ARG A 214 -55.52 46.81 -5.57
N ILE A 215 -56.31 46.35 -6.55
CA ILE A 215 -56.13 45.02 -7.15
C ILE A 215 -54.73 44.91 -7.77
N LYS A 216 -54.33 45.91 -8.56
CA LYS A 216 -53.03 45.96 -9.23
C LYS A 216 -51.83 46.11 -8.29
N ALA A 217 -52.03 46.61 -7.08
CA ALA A 217 -50.97 46.68 -6.07
C ALA A 217 -50.64 45.32 -5.44
N SER A 218 -51.53 44.33 -5.54
CA SER A 218 -51.30 42.98 -5.00
C SER A 218 -50.57 42.08 -6.01
N PRO A 219 -49.67 41.16 -5.59
CA PRO A 219 -48.99 40.25 -6.51
C PRO A 219 -49.92 39.36 -7.33
N GLU A 220 -51.05 38.94 -6.72
CA GLU A 220 -52.07 38.08 -7.33
C GLU A 220 -52.97 38.89 -8.28
N GLY A 221 -53.43 40.06 -7.85
CA GLY A 221 -54.32 40.93 -8.64
C GLY A 221 -53.64 41.72 -9.76
N ASN A 222 -52.33 42.01 -9.67
CA ASN A 222 -51.59 42.70 -10.72
C ASN A 222 -51.67 41.97 -12.08
N ARG A 223 -51.74 40.64 -12.02
CA ARG A 223 -51.76 39.76 -13.19
C ARG A 223 -53.14 39.59 -13.80
N ILE A 224 -54.21 39.97 -13.10
CA ILE A 224 -55.59 39.78 -13.57
C ILE A 224 -55.96 40.95 -14.50
N PRO A 225 -56.36 40.71 -15.76
CA PRO A 225 -56.83 41.76 -16.65
C PRO A 225 -58.11 42.42 -16.10
N VAL A 226 -58.13 43.75 -16.08
CA VAL A 226 -59.28 44.55 -15.64
C VAL A 226 -59.80 45.34 -16.84
N ILE A 227 -61.06 45.10 -17.22
CA ILE A 227 -61.78 45.82 -18.26
C ILE A 227 -62.78 46.75 -17.57
N PHE A 228 -62.62 48.05 -17.76
CA PHE A 228 -63.55 49.02 -17.20
C PHE A 228 -64.88 49.08 -17.96
N VAL A 229 -65.96 49.45 -17.28
CA VAL A 229 -67.25 49.71 -17.90
C VAL A 229 -67.68 51.14 -17.57
N SER A 230 -68.13 51.92 -18.57
CA SER A 230 -68.43 53.35 -18.40
C SER A 230 -69.61 53.85 -19.23
N VAL A 231 -70.34 54.86 -18.73
CA VAL A 231 -71.50 55.52 -19.37
C VAL A 231 -71.11 56.68 -20.29
N VAL A 232 -69.86 57.18 -20.21
CA VAL A 232 -69.43 58.39 -20.97
C VAL A 232 -68.32 58.07 -21.94
N ASP A 233 -68.52 58.42 -23.21
CA ASP A 233 -67.54 58.32 -24.30
C ASP A 233 -66.47 59.44 -24.24
N SER A 234 -66.05 59.80 -23.03
CA SER A 234 -65.00 60.80 -22.80
C SER A 234 -63.64 60.12 -23.01
N THR A 235 -62.90 60.59 -24.02
CA THR A 235 -61.53 60.14 -24.29
C THR A 235 -60.57 60.34 -23.11
N VAL A 236 -60.93 61.23 -22.16
CA VAL A 236 -60.16 61.52 -20.94
C VAL A 236 -60.23 60.36 -19.94
N ASP A 237 -61.41 59.75 -19.76
CA ASP A 237 -61.60 58.64 -18.82
C ASP A 237 -60.97 57.33 -19.33
N LYS A 238 -60.92 57.16 -20.66
CA LYS A 238 -60.28 56.03 -21.35
C LYS A 238 -58.76 56.02 -21.17
N VAL A 239 -58.09 57.16 -21.34
CA VAL A 239 -56.63 57.26 -21.15
C VAL A 239 -56.26 57.09 -19.67
N LYS A 240 -57.07 57.66 -18.76
CA LYS A 240 -56.87 57.53 -17.31
C LYS A 240 -56.97 56.08 -16.85
N ALA A 241 -57.92 55.30 -17.37
CA ALA A 241 -58.06 53.87 -17.10
C ALA A 241 -56.78 53.08 -17.37
N PHE A 242 -56.14 53.28 -18.52
CA PHE A 242 -54.91 52.57 -18.89
C PHE A 242 -53.72 52.97 -18.02
N SER A 243 -53.62 54.24 -17.63
CA SER A 243 -52.55 54.70 -16.73
C SER A 243 -52.58 54.05 -15.34
N ILE A 244 -53.74 53.54 -14.93
CA ILE A 244 -53.97 52.86 -13.64
C ILE A 244 -53.76 51.34 -13.75
N GLY A 245 -53.53 50.82 -14.97
CA GLY A 245 -53.26 49.42 -15.24
C GLY A 245 -54.45 48.62 -15.77
N ALA A 246 -55.51 49.27 -16.24
CA ALA A 246 -56.59 48.58 -16.95
C ALA A 246 -56.06 47.89 -18.23
N ALA A 247 -56.63 46.74 -18.54
CA ALA A 247 -56.39 46.02 -19.78
C ALA A 247 -57.26 46.57 -20.92
N ASP A 248 -58.49 47.00 -20.62
CA ASP A 248 -59.42 47.59 -21.59
C ASP A 248 -60.54 48.41 -20.92
N TYR A 249 -61.45 48.95 -21.73
CA TYR A 249 -62.75 49.48 -21.29
C TYR A 249 -63.89 48.91 -22.16
N ILE A 250 -65.16 49.14 -21.81
CA ILE A 250 -66.40 48.89 -22.56
C ILE A 250 -67.37 50.04 -22.26
N THR A 251 -68.09 50.53 -23.28
CA THR A 251 -69.06 51.62 -23.13
C THR A 251 -70.50 51.10 -22.95
N LYS A 252 -71.30 51.78 -22.11
CA LYS A 252 -72.74 51.51 -21.95
C LYS A 252 -73.58 52.42 -22.87
N PRO A 253 -74.70 51.95 -23.45
CA PRO A 253 -75.28 50.61 -23.31
C PRO A 253 -74.43 49.53 -23.99
N PHE A 254 -74.49 48.30 -23.47
CA PHE A 254 -73.59 47.22 -23.87
C PHE A 254 -73.94 46.68 -25.26
N ASP A 255 -72.93 46.55 -26.12
CA ASP A 255 -73.02 45.68 -27.29
C ASP A 255 -72.51 44.27 -26.94
N ILE A 256 -73.34 43.25 -27.18
CA ILE A 256 -73.08 41.85 -26.84
C ILE A 256 -71.78 41.35 -27.50
N ASP A 257 -71.55 41.72 -28.75
CA ASP A 257 -70.41 41.24 -29.54
C ASP A 257 -69.11 41.94 -29.09
N GLU A 258 -69.18 43.22 -28.75
CA GLU A 258 -68.04 43.99 -28.20
C GLU A 258 -67.57 43.42 -26.85
N VAL A 259 -68.51 43.15 -25.94
CA VAL A 259 -68.21 42.58 -24.62
C VAL A 259 -67.53 41.22 -24.78
N ARG A 260 -68.08 40.33 -25.62
CA ARG A 260 -67.52 39.00 -25.84
C ARG A 260 -66.12 39.05 -26.44
N ALA A 261 -65.91 39.89 -27.46
CA ALA A 261 -64.63 40.01 -28.13
C ALA A 261 -63.52 40.50 -27.18
N ARG A 262 -63.79 41.53 -26.37
CA ARG A 262 -62.81 42.08 -25.43
C ARG A 262 -62.48 41.12 -24.30
N VAL A 263 -63.50 40.46 -23.73
CA VAL A 263 -63.31 39.44 -22.71
C VAL A 263 -62.45 38.29 -23.23
N HIS A 264 -62.79 37.74 -24.41
CA HIS A 264 -62.05 36.64 -25.02
C HIS A 264 -60.57 36.97 -25.25
N THR A 265 -60.31 38.15 -25.82
CA THR A 265 -58.96 38.64 -26.17
C THR A 265 -58.04 38.71 -24.94
N HIS A 266 -58.53 39.30 -23.84
CA HIS A 266 -57.72 39.48 -22.64
C HIS A 266 -57.57 38.20 -21.81
N LEU A 267 -58.54 37.29 -21.87
CA LEU A 267 -58.40 35.95 -21.28
C LEU A 267 -57.34 35.12 -22.01
N GLU A 268 -57.33 35.13 -23.35
CA GLU A 268 -56.33 34.41 -24.16
C GLU A 268 -54.91 34.89 -23.84
N LEU A 269 -54.69 36.20 -23.76
CA LEU A 269 -53.39 36.80 -23.38
C LEU A 269 -52.93 36.34 -21.99
N SER A 270 -53.81 36.42 -20.99
CA SER A 270 -53.50 36.05 -19.60
C SER A 270 -53.12 34.57 -19.46
N MET A 271 -53.81 33.68 -20.21
CA MET A 271 -53.49 32.25 -20.23
C MET A 271 -52.12 31.96 -20.85
N LEU A 272 -51.81 32.60 -21.98
CA LEU A 272 -50.52 32.44 -22.67
C LEU A 272 -49.35 32.89 -21.79
N HIS A 273 -49.46 34.04 -21.11
CA HIS A 273 -48.42 34.51 -20.19
C HIS A 273 -48.16 33.52 -19.04
N ARG A 274 -49.21 33.00 -18.39
CA ARG A 274 -49.08 32.01 -17.30
C ARG A 274 -48.36 30.74 -17.75
N TYR A 275 -48.66 30.23 -18.95
CA TYR A 275 -48.02 29.03 -19.50
C TYR A 275 -46.52 29.21 -19.73
N PHE A 276 -46.10 30.33 -20.32
CA PHE A 276 -44.69 30.59 -20.60
C PHE A 276 -43.85 30.76 -19.33
N GLU A 277 -44.39 31.40 -18.29
CA GLU A 277 -43.69 31.52 -17.00
C GLU A 277 -43.34 30.14 -16.41
N GLN A 278 -44.28 29.18 -16.47
CA GLN A 278 -44.05 27.81 -16.01
C GLN A 278 -42.95 27.08 -16.80
N GLN A 279 -42.94 27.23 -18.13
CA GLN A 279 -41.90 26.64 -18.99
C GLN A 279 -40.50 27.18 -18.66
N VAL A 280 -40.36 28.49 -18.43
CA VAL A 280 -39.08 29.10 -18.07
C VAL A 280 -38.59 28.59 -16.72
N ALA A 281 -39.48 28.47 -15.73
CA ALA A 281 -39.14 27.93 -14.42
C ALA A 281 -38.66 26.47 -14.47
N GLN A 282 -39.36 25.61 -15.23
CA GLN A 282 -38.96 24.21 -15.42
C GLN A 282 -37.59 24.08 -16.10
N ARG A 283 -37.35 24.81 -17.19
CA ARG A 283 -36.05 24.78 -17.90
C ARG A 283 -34.90 25.30 -17.04
N THR A 284 -35.14 26.35 -16.25
CA THR A 284 -34.10 26.93 -15.38
C THR A 284 -33.68 25.95 -14.28
N THR A 285 -34.62 25.15 -13.77
CA THR A 285 -34.34 24.13 -12.74
C THR A 285 -33.53 22.97 -13.34
N SER A 286 -33.98 22.42 -14.48
CA SER A 286 -33.27 21.35 -15.18
C SER A 286 -31.83 21.75 -15.57
N LEU A 287 -31.63 22.97 -16.08
CA LEU A 287 -30.28 23.48 -16.41
C LEU A 287 -29.36 23.63 -15.19
N ARG A 288 -29.93 23.93 -14.02
CA ARG A 288 -29.15 24.00 -12.76
C ARG A 288 -28.72 22.61 -12.32
N GLU A 289 -29.63 21.63 -12.36
CA GLU A 289 -29.34 20.23 -12.02
C GLU A 289 -28.23 19.67 -12.93
N THR A 290 -28.35 19.80 -14.25
CA THR A 290 -27.31 19.33 -15.18
C THR A 290 -25.96 20.03 -14.98
N ASN A 291 -25.94 21.31 -14.61
CA ASN A 291 -24.69 22.03 -14.32
C ASN A 291 -24.03 21.54 -13.03
N ILE A 292 -24.81 21.23 -11.99
CA ILE A 292 -24.31 20.67 -10.74
C ILE A 292 -23.71 19.28 -11.03
N GLU A 293 -24.45 18.40 -11.71
CA GLU A 293 -23.96 17.07 -12.10
C GLU A 293 -22.68 17.14 -12.95
N LEU A 294 -22.60 18.05 -13.92
CA LEU A 294 -21.41 18.22 -14.75
C LEU A 294 -20.20 18.71 -13.95
N ARG A 295 -20.43 19.60 -12.97
CA ARG A 295 -19.36 20.08 -12.07
C ARG A 295 -18.89 18.97 -11.15
N GLU A 296 -19.80 18.23 -10.52
CA GLU A 296 -19.46 17.09 -9.66
C GLU A 296 -18.73 16.00 -10.42
N SER A 297 -19.17 15.69 -11.64
CA SER A 297 -18.51 14.73 -12.53
C SER A 297 -17.09 15.19 -12.88
N ARG A 298 -16.90 16.45 -13.32
CA ARG A 298 -15.56 17.00 -13.61
C ARG A 298 -14.63 16.98 -12.40
N GLU A 299 -15.13 17.35 -11.24
CA GLU A 299 -14.35 17.37 -10.00
C GLU A 299 -13.97 15.95 -9.56
N LYS A 300 -14.91 15.01 -9.64
CA LYS A 300 -14.65 13.59 -9.39
C LYS A 300 -13.58 13.02 -10.32
N TYR A 301 -13.61 13.33 -11.61
CA TYR A 301 -12.57 12.94 -12.56
C TYR A 301 -11.21 13.57 -12.22
N ARG A 302 -11.19 14.86 -11.86
CA ARG A 302 -9.98 15.58 -11.46
C ARG A 302 -9.32 14.93 -10.24
N VAL A 303 -10.09 14.67 -9.18
CA VAL A 303 -9.60 14.01 -7.96
C VAL A 303 -9.09 12.60 -8.23
N LEU A 304 -9.79 11.81 -9.05
CA LEU A 304 -9.32 10.48 -9.46
C LEU A 304 -7.99 10.54 -10.21
N THR A 305 -7.82 11.49 -11.13
CA THR A 305 -6.56 11.67 -11.87
C THR A 305 -5.43 12.23 -11.01
N GLU A 306 -5.72 13.11 -10.05
CA GLU A 306 -4.73 13.71 -9.14
C GLU A 306 -4.31 12.73 -8.02
N SER A 307 -5.16 11.76 -7.67
CA SER A 307 -4.84 10.71 -6.68
C SER A 307 -3.93 9.60 -7.20
N ILE A 308 -3.68 9.55 -8.51
CA ILE A 308 -2.82 8.57 -9.16
C ILE A 308 -1.41 9.19 -9.31
N ASN A 309 -0.40 8.54 -8.71
CA ASN A 309 1.01 8.95 -8.84
C ASN A 309 1.56 8.80 -10.28
N ASP A 310 0.87 8.07 -11.14
CA ASP A 310 1.21 7.95 -12.56
C ASP A 310 0.92 9.26 -13.29
N VAL A 311 1.77 9.61 -14.26
CA VAL A 311 1.57 10.80 -15.08
C VAL A 311 0.63 10.47 -16.23
N ILE A 312 -0.50 11.17 -16.28
CA ILE A 312 -1.45 11.10 -17.39
C ILE A 312 -1.11 12.21 -18.38
N TRP A 313 -0.96 11.86 -19.65
CA TRP A 313 -0.65 12.81 -20.70
C TRP A 313 -1.44 12.52 -21.98
N ALA A 314 -1.67 13.57 -22.75
CA ALA A 314 -2.26 13.50 -24.09
C ALA A 314 -1.40 14.32 -25.04
N VAL A 315 -1.14 13.80 -26.24
CA VAL A 315 -0.44 14.52 -27.31
C VAL A 315 -1.22 14.42 -28.61
N ASP A 316 -1.07 15.43 -29.44
CA ASP A 316 -1.56 15.40 -30.81
C ASP A 316 -0.72 14.41 -31.63
N ALA A 317 -1.35 13.45 -32.30
CA ALA A 317 -0.63 12.35 -32.95
C ALA A 317 0.14 12.79 -34.21
N GLU A 318 -0.19 13.93 -34.81
CA GLU A 318 0.48 14.44 -36.00
C GLU A 318 1.65 15.38 -35.64
N THR A 319 1.42 16.31 -34.73
CA THR A 319 2.39 17.33 -34.35
C THR A 319 3.29 16.91 -33.19
N LEU A 320 2.90 15.88 -32.43
CA LEU A 320 3.55 15.42 -31.21
C LEU A 320 3.70 16.53 -30.16
N LEU A 321 2.77 17.48 -30.13
CA LEU A 321 2.68 18.49 -29.09
C LEU A 321 1.77 18.00 -27.96
N PHE A 322 2.15 18.28 -26.72
CA PHE A 322 1.31 17.95 -25.58
C PHE A 322 0.01 18.78 -25.62
N LEU A 323 -1.12 18.07 -25.47
CA LEU A 323 -2.45 18.62 -25.30
C LEU A 323 -2.81 18.72 -23.82
N TYR A 324 -2.28 17.79 -23.01
CA TYR A 324 -2.47 17.76 -21.57
C TYR A 324 -1.34 16.97 -20.90
N VAL A 325 -0.93 17.39 -19.70
CA VAL A 325 -0.08 16.61 -18.79
C VAL A 325 -0.55 16.86 -17.36
N SER A 326 -0.76 15.80 -16.59
CA SER A 326 -1.19 15.87 -15.18
C SER A 326 -0.11 16.47 -14.27
N PRO A 327 -0.47 17.10 -13.14
CA PRO A 327 0.47 17.66 -12.15
C PRO A 327 1.54 16.68 -11.64
N SER A 328 1.26 15.37 -11.60
CA SER A 328 2.18 14.31 -11.16
C SER A 328 3.51 14.30 -11.93
N ILE A 329 3.60 14.94 -13.10
CA ILE A 329 4.86 15.09 -13.87
C ILE A 329 5.95 15.84 -13.09
N THR A 330 5.57 16.73 -12.17
CA THR A 330 6.52 17.47 -11.34
C THR A 330 7.22 16.56 -10.35
N THR A 331 6.48 15.64 -9.72
CA THR A 331 7.04 14.63 -8.83
C THR A 331 7.93 13.63 -9.61
N LEU A 332 7.52 13.24 -10.82
CA LEU A 332 8.28 12.29 -11.64
C LEU A 332 9.58 12.88 -12.21
N SER A 333 9.53 14.09 -12.77
CA SER A 333 10.58 14.63 -13.65
C SER A 333 11.18 15.97 -13.19
N GLY A 334 10.60 16.62 -12.18
CA GLY A 334 10.96 17.98 -11.76
C GLY A 334 10.47 19.10 -12.67
N TYR A 335 9.81 18.79 -13.79
CA TYR A 335 9.18 19.78 -14.66
C TYR A 335 7.75 20.08 -14.20
N THR A 336 7.36 21.35 -14.27
CA THR A 336 5.94 21.70 -14.11
C THR A 336 5.15 21.32 -15.37
N PRO A 337 3.82 21.08 -15.28
CA PRO A 337 2.98 20.87 -16.46
C PRO A 337 3.14 21.99 -17.50
N GLN A 338 3.27 23.24 -17.07
CA GLN A 338 3.44 24.38 -17.97
C GLN A 338 4.79 24.33 -18.71
N GLU A 339 5.87 23.98 -18.01
CA GLU A 339 7.20 23.84 -18.62
C GLU A 339 7.22 22.70 -19.64
N ILE A 340 6.68 21.52 -19.30
CA ILE A 340 6.75 20.34 -20.18
C ILE A 340 5.86 20.50 -21.43
N MET A 341 4.70 21.14 -21.27
CA MET A 341 3.77 21.43 -22.37
C MET A 341 4.37 22.36 -23.44
N SER A 342 5.32 23.21 -23.05
CA SER A 342 6.01 24.14 -23.95
C SER A 342 7.22 23.53 -24.67
N ARG A 343 7.53 22.26 -24.42
CA ARG A 343 8.72 21.58 -24.95
C ARG A 343 8.35 20.45 -25.91
N PRO A 344 9.28 20.02 -26.78
CA PRO A 344 9.10 18.85 -27.63
C PRO A 344 8.78 17.59 -26.79
N PHE A 345 7.90 16.73 -27.30
CA PHE A 345 7.49 15.48 -26.63
C PHE A 345 8.65 14.60 -26.18
N ASP A 346 9.76 14.61 -26.91
CA ASP A 346 10.95 13.81 -26.68
C ASP A 346 11.96 14.43 -25.70
N THR A 347 11.63 15.54 -25.05
CA THR A 347 12.53 16.24 -24.12
C THR A 347 13.10 15.35 -23.01
N LEU A 348 12.30 14.43 -22.49
CA LEU A 348 12.69 13.54 -21.39
C LEU A 348 13.42 12.28 -21.90
N LEU A 349 13.54 12.08 -23.21
CA LEU A 349 14.14 10.91 -23.83
C LEU A 349 15.59 11.18 -24.27
N GLN A 350 16.42 10.14 -24.27
CA GLN A 350 17.72 10.19 -24.95
C GLN A 350 17.51 10.26 -26.47
N LYS A 351 18.36 10.99 -27.19
CA LYS A 351 18.24 11.23 -28.64
C LYS A 351 18.03 9.93 -29.45
N ASP A 352 18.86 8.91 -29.23
CA ASP A 352 18.78 7.63 -29.95
C ASP A 352 17.50 6.82 -29.68
N ARG A 353 16.79 7.12 -28.58
CA ARG A 353 15.50 6.54 -28.23
C ARG A 353 14.34 7.39 -28.78
N ALA A 354 14.48 8.71 -28.75
CA ALA A 354 13.50 9.64 -29.29
C ALA A 354 13.18 9.35 -30.77
N ASP A 355 14.20 9.17 -31.60
CA ASP A 355 14.01 8.92 -33.03
C ASP A 355 13.29 7.59 -33.31
N ARG A 356 13.65 6.54 -32.56
CA ARG A 356 12.96 5.24 -32.63
C ARG A 356 11.48 5.34 -32.23
N ILE A 357 11.18 6.06 -31.16
CA ILE A 357 9.80 6.23 -30.67
C ILE A 357 8.96 7.02 -31.68
N LYS A 358 9.50 8.09 -32.27
CA LYS A 358 8.82 8.86 -33.33
C LYS A 358 8.51 8.01 -34.55
N GLN A 359 9.43 7.13 -34.95
CA GLN A 359 9.22 6.22 -36.07
C GLN A 359 8.11 5.20 -35.79
N VAL A 360 8.10 4.63 -34.57
CA VAL A 360 7.05 3.72 -34.10
C VAL A 360 5.68 4.40 -34.05
N ILE A 361 5.60 5.64 -33.54
CA ILE A 361 4.35 6.41 -33.49
C ILE A 361 3.81 6.66 -34.90
N THR A 362 4.67 7.08 -35.84
CA THR A 362 4.29 7.32 -37.23
C THR A 362 3.71 6.06 -37.89
N GLN A 363 4.37 4.91 -37.69
CA GLN A 363 3.90 3.63 -38.23
C GLN A 363 2.55 3.24 -37.63
N HIS A 364 2.39 3.37 -36.32
CA HIS A 364 1.13 3.05 -35.65
C HIS A 364 -0.02 3.99 -36.02
N LEU A 365 0.26 5.27 -36.27
CA LEU A 365 -0.73 6.21 -36.76
C LEU A 365 -1.26 5.80 -38.15
N ALA A 366 -0.38 5.30 -39.02
CA ALA A 366 -0.78 4.75 -40.31
C ALA A 366 -1.64 3.47 -40.18
N ASP A 367 -1.26 2.57 -39.26
CA ASP A 367 -2.04 1.36 -38.96
C ASP A 367 -3.42 1.67 -38.37
N PHE A 368 -3.52 2.72 -37.55
CA PHE A 368 -4.78 3.18 -36.97
C PHE A 368 -5.71 3.77 -38.05
N ARG A 369 -5.16 4.54 -39.00
CA ARG A 369 -5.92 5.12 -40.13
C ARG A 369 -6.45 4.07 -41.11
N THR A 370 -5.69 3.00 -41.31
CA THR A 370 -6.08 1.88 -42.20
C THR A 370 -7.03 0.89 -41.52
N GLY A 371 -7.35 1.10 -40.23
CA GLY A 371 -8.25 0.23 -39.46
C GLY A 371 -7.62 -1.10 -39.04
N ILE A 372 -6.32 -1.28 -39.24
CA ILE A 372 -5.56 -2.48 -38.86
C ILE A 372 -5.48 -2.58 -37.32
N LYS A 373 -5.35 -1.45 -36.62
CA LYS A 373 -5.46 -1.38 -35.16
C LYS A 373 -6.77 -0.71 -34.73
N LYS A 374 -7.57 -1.42 -33.93
CA LYS A 374 -8.79 -0.91 -33.31
C LYS A 374 -8.49 -0.09 -32.05
N PRO A 375 -9.39 0.83 -31.64
CA PRO A 375 -9.32 1.50 -30.34
C PRO A 375 -9.21 0.47 -29.20
N GLY A 376 -8.24 0.64 -28.29
CA GLY A 376 -8.06 -0.25 -27.13
C GLY A 376 -6.89 -1.24 -27.22
N HIS A 377 -6.03 -1.15 -28.25
CA HIS A 377 -4.78 -1.91 -28.28
C HIS A 377 -3.69 -1.14 -27.53
N PHE A 378 -3.56 -1.42 -26.23
CA PHE A 378 -2.57 -0.78 -25.37
C PHE A 378 -1.16 -1.33 -25.67
N ARG A 379 -0.20 -0.41 -25.79
CA ARG A 379 1.22 -0.78 -25.84
C ARG A 379 1.90 -0.35 -24.56
N THR A 380 2.60 -1.29 -23.92
CA THR A 380 3.40 -1.07 -22.72
C THR A 380 4.88 -1.12 -23.11
N ASP A 381 5.63 -0.06 -22.85
CA ASP A 381 7.09 -0.02 -23.03
C ASP A 381 7.76 0.47 -21.72
N GLU A 382 8.88 -0.14 -21.35
CA GLU A 382 9.73 0.34 -20.25
C GLU A 382 10.82 1.27 -20.79
N ILE A 383 10.86 2.51 -20.30
CA ILE A 383 11.72 3.58 -20.82
C ILE A 383 12.39 4.33 -19.68
N GLU A 384 13.70 4.55 -19.82
CA GLU A 384 14.47 5.44 -18.93
C GLU A 384 14.31 6.89 -19.42
N LEU A 385 13.81 7.74 -18.53
CA LEU A 385 13.65 9.18 -18.72
C LEU A 385 14.74 9.94 -17.97
N THR A 386 15.13 11.10 -18.51
CA THR A 386 16.07 12.03 -17.86
C THR A 386 15.29 13.21 -17.26
N CYS A 387 15.41 13.38 -15.94
CA CYS A 387 14.76 14.44 -15.18
C CYS A 387 15.47 15.80 -15.35
N LYS A 388 14.84 16.87 -14.85
CA LYS A 388 15.35 18.25 -14.95
C LYS A 388 16.71 18.45 -14.28
N ASP A 389 16.98 17.72 -13.21
CA ASP A 389 18.24 17.73 -12.44
C ASP A 389 19.33 16.83 -13.03
N GLY A 390 19.04 16.13 -14.13
CA GLY A 390 19.95 15.16 -14.75
C GLY A 390 19.87 13.74 -14.18
N SER A 391 19.05 13.50 -13.15
CA SER A 391 18.78 12.17 -12.63
C SER A 391 17.99 11.32 -13.65
N LYS A 392 18.09 10.00 -13.53
CA LYS A 392 17.44 9.04 -14.42
C LYS A 392 16.34 8.28 -13.69
N VAL A 393 15.19 8.12 -14.35
CA VAL A 393 14.03 7.42 -13.80
C VAL A 393 13.53 6.39 -14.80
N TRP A 394 13.40 5.14 -14.37
CA TRP A 394 12.72 4.11 -15.13
C TRP A 394 11.21 4.29 -15.06
N THR A 395 10.58 4.25 -16.22
CA THR A 395 9.14 4.41 -16.37
C THR A 395 8.53 3.29 -17.20
N GLU A 396 7.28 2.95 -16.90
CA GLU A 396 6.44 2.09 -17.71
C GLU A 396 5.38 2.97 -18.37
N ILE A 397 5.34 2.99 -19.71
CA ILE A 397 4.44 3.85 -20.47
C ILE A 397 3.41 2.99 -21.18
N VAL A 398 2.13 3.21 -20.86
CA VAL A 398 0.99 2.60 -21.53
C VAL A 398 0.33 3.63 -22.44
N THR A 399 0.24 3.37 -23.74
CA THR A 399 -0.34 4.30 -24.73
C THR A 399 -1.51 3.70 -25.51
N ASN A 400 -2.45 4.56 -25.90
CA ASN A 400 -3.58 4.24 -26.79
C ASN A 400 -3.88 5.41 -27.73
N PHE A 401 -4.36 5.10 -28.94
CA PHE A 401 -4.79 6.11 -29.91
C PHE A 401 -6.30 6.30 -29.82
N TYR A 402 -6.74 7.55 -29.85
CA TYR A 402 -8.13 7.95 -29.79
C TYR A 402 -8.46 8.93 -30.91
N SER A 403 -9.59 8.74 -31.58
CA SER A 403 -10.11 9.69 -32.57
C SER A 403 -11.17 10.56 -31.92
N ASN A 404 -10.90 11.85 -31.85
CA ASN A 404 -11.81 12.83 -31.28
C ASN A 404 -12.84 13.23 -32.34
N THR A 405 -14.07 12.76 -32.16
CA THR A 405 -15.17 12.91 -33.14
C THR A 405 -15.67 14.34 -33.30
N GLN A 406 -15.33 15.25 -32.36
CA GLN A 406 -15.76 16.65 -32.43
C GLN A 406 -14.82 17.53 -33.26
N ASN A 407 -13.51 17.24 -33.26
CA ASN A 407 -12.51 18.05 -33.95
C ASN A 407 -11.80 17.29 -35.10
N GLY A 408 -12.09 15.99 -35.27
CA GLY A 408 -11.52 15.13 -36.31
C GLY A 408 -10.04 14.78 -36.10
N ARG A 409 -9.45 15.11 -34.94
CA ARG A 409 -8.03 14.87 -34.65
C ARG A 409 -7.81 13.51 -34.02
N ILE A 410 -6.62 12.96 -34.27
CA ILE A 410 -6.16 11.73 -33.62
C ILE A 410 -5.22 12.15 -32.47
N GLU A 411 -5.53 11.68 -31.27
CA GLU A 411 -4.81 11.98 -30.05
C GLU A 411 -4.18 10.69 -29.51
N ILE A 412 -3.00 10.79 -28.90
CA ILE A 412 -2.36 9.69 -28.18
C ILE A 412 -2.55 9.97 -26.70
N LEU A 413 -3.25 9.07 -26.02
CA LEU A 413 -3.39 9.10 -24.57
C LEU A 413 -2.39 8.14 -23.95
N GLY A 414 -1.66 8.62 -22.93
CA GLY A 414 -0.65 7.83 -22.26
C GLY A 414 -0.71 7.94 -20.74
N VAL A 415 -0.34 6.85 -20.08
CA VAL A 415 -0.07 6.80 -18.64
C VAL A 415 1.39 6.39 -18.45
N THR A 416 2.16 7.20 -17.75
CA THR A 416 3.57 6.96 -17.43
C THR A 416 3.70 6.69 -15.92
N ARG A 417 4.06 5.46 -15.57
CA ARG A 417 4.27 5.02 -14.18
C ARG A 417 5.75 5.02 -13.84
N ASN A 418 6.11 5.48 -12.64
CA ASN A 418 7.47 5.31 -12.10
C ASN A 418 7.67 3.84 -11.65
N ILE A 419 8.69 3.17 -12.18
CA ILE A 419 9.03 1.79 -11.83
C ILE A 419 10.43 1.65 -11.22
N ASN A 420 11.05 2.75 -10.75
CA ASN A 420 12.37 2.70 -10.11
C ASN A 420 12.39 1.75 -8.89
N GLU A 421 11.35 1.78 -8.05
CA GLU A 421 11.25 0.87 -6.90
C GLU A 421 11.15 -0.58 -7.35
N ARG A 422 10.36 -0.87 -8.40
CA ARG A 422 10.27 -2.21 -9.00
C ARG A 422 11.63 -2.66 -9.53
N LYS A 423 12.35 -1.82 -10.28
CA LYS A 423 13.68 -2.15 -10.80
C LYS A 423 14.72 -2.38 -9.70
N LYS A 424 14.75 -1.52 -8.68
CA LYS A 424 15.62 -1.70 -7.51
C LYS A 424 15.27 -2.98 -6.74
N ALA A 425 13.98 -3.29 -6.59
CA ALA A 425 13.54 -4.53 -5.97
C ALA A 425 13.92 -5.76 -6.80
N GLU A 426 13.77 -5.73 -8.12
CA GLU A 426 14.20 -6.81 -9.03
C GLU A 426 15.71 -7.05 -8.96
N GLU A 427 16.52 -5.99 -8.99
CA GLU A 427 17.98 -6.08 -8.81
C GLU A 427 18.33 -6.63 -7.42
N ARG A 428 17.64 -6.17 -6.37
CA ARG A 428 17.85 -6.66 -5.01
C ARG A 428 17.44 -8.13 -4.87
N ILE A 429 16.34 -8.56 -5.48
CA ILE A 429 15.91 -9.96 -5.51
C ILE A 429 16.94 -10.81 -6.26
N ARG A 430 17.44 -10.36 -7.42
CA ARG A 430 18.52 -11.07 -8.15
C ARG A 430 19.79 -11.16 -7.31
N PHE A 431 20.14 -10.10 -6.61
CA PHE A 431 21.29 -10.11 -5.71
C PHE A 431 21.08 -11.10 -4.56
N LEU A 432 19.95 -11.04 -3.85
CA LEU A 432 19.66 -11.94 -2.73
C LEU A 432 19.48 -13.42 -3.15
N ALA A 433 19.03 -13.65 -4.39
CA ALA A 433 18.91 -15.00 -4.94
C ALA A 433 20.28 -15.66 -5.14
N ASN A 434 21.34 -14.88 -5.41
CA ASN A 434 22.65 -15.41 -5.80
C ASN A 434 23.80 -15.05 -4.84
N PHE A 435 23.63 -14.07 -3.95
CA PHE A 435 24.69 -13.56 -3.09
C PHE A 435 24.23 -13.44 -1.63
N ASP A 436 25.17 -13.67 -0.72
CA ASP A 436 24.99 -13.40 0.70
C ASP A 436 24.87 -11.89 0.94
N HIS A 437 23.84 -11.50 1.69
CA HIS A 437 23.48 -10.11 1.92
C HIS A 437 24.49 -9.33 2.77
N LEU A 438 25.24 -10.03 3.64
CA LEU A 438 26.26 -9.42 4.50
C LEU A 438 27.57 -9.28 3.74
N THR A 439 28.16 -10.40 3.30
CA THR A 439 29.51 -10.43 2.75
C THR A 439 29.61 -10.09 1.26
N GLY A 440 28.48 -10.15 0.53
CA GLY A 440 28.45 -10.01 -0.93
C GLY A 440 29.11 -11.17 -1.69
N LEU A 441 29.52 -12.23 -1.00
CA LEU A 441 29.99 -13.46 -1.61
C LEU A 441 28.83 -14.24 -2.22
N PRO A 442 29.07 -15.13 -3.21
CA PRO A 442 28.09 -16.11 -3.66
C PRO A 442 27.40 -16.82 -2.48
N ASN A 443 26.07 -16.97 -2.54
CA ASN A 443 25.33 -17.81 -1.61
C ASN A 443 25.36 -19.28 -2.07
N ARG A 444 24.69 -20.17 -1.33
CA ARG A 444 24.61 -21.60 -1.67
C ARG A 444 24.11 -21.88 -3.10
N ALA A 445 23.10 -21.13 -3.57
CA ALA A 445 22.52 -21.37 -4.88
C ALA A 445 23.52 -21.05 -6.01
N GLU A 446 24.18 -19.90 -5.93
CA GLU A 446 25.20 -19.50 -6.90
C GLU A 446 26.44 -20.41 -6.83
N LEU A 447 26.86 -20.80 -5.62
CA LEU A 447 27.96 -21.76 -5.43
C LEU A 447 27.67 -23.08 -6.16
N GLN A 448 26.46 -23.63 -6.02
CA GLN A 448 26.08 -24.88 -6.65
C GLN A 448 26.14 -24.79 -8.19
N VAL A 449 25.70 -23.67 -8.76
CA VAL A 449 25.78 -23.41 -10.21
C VAL A 449 27.24 -23.38 -10.67
N ARG A 450 28.11 -22.64 -9.97
CA ARG A 450 29.55 -22.54 -10.31
C ARG A 450 30.27 -23.86 -10.13
N PHE A 451 29.98 -24.57 -9.04
CA PHE A 451 30.53 -25.89 -8.78
C PHE A 451 30.16 -26.87 -9.89
N GLN A 452 28.89 -26.90 -10.32
CA GLN A 452 28.45 -27.81 -11.38
C GLN A 452 29.21 -27.55 -12.68
N HIS A 453 29.42 -26.29 -13.04
CA HIS A 453 30.22 -25.92 -14.20
C HIS A 453 31.69 -26.38 -14.06
N ALA A 454 32.32 -26.13 -12.91
CA ALA A 454 33.70 -26.55 -12.62
C ALA A 454 33.86 -28.08 -12.59
N LEU A 455 32.87 -28.80 -12.08
CA LEU A 455 32.85 -30.27 -12.04
C LEU A 455 32.73 -30.86 -13.45
N GLU A 456 31.85 -30.32 -14.30
CA GLU A 456 31.72 -30.76 -15.69
C GLU A 456 33.02 -30.56 -16.48
N GLN A 457 33.70 -29.44 -16.27
CA GLN A 457 35.00 -29.16 -16.89
C GLN A 457 36.07 -30.14 -16.39
N SER A 458 36.14 -30.37 -15.07
CA SER A 458 37.10 -31.30 -14.46
C SER A 458 36.87 -32.74 -14.94
N ARG A 459 35.60 -33.16 -15.06
CA ARG A 459 35.21 -34.48 -15.58
C ARG A 459 35.61 -34.68 -17.04
N ARG A 460 35.46 -33.66 -17.90
CA ARG A 460 35.88 -33.74 -19.31
C ARG A 460 37.40 -33.83 -19.46
N ASN A 461 38.13 -33.13 -18.60
CA ASN A 461 39.59 -33.04 -18.67
C ASN A 461 40.31 -34.12 -17.86
N GLY A 462 39.58 -34.98 -17.13
CA GLY A 462 40.16 -35.99 -16.24
C GLY A 462 40.94 -35.38 -15.07
N LYS A 463 40.54 -34.20 -14.60
CA LYS A 463 41.20 -33.46 -13.51
C LYS A 463 40.42 -33.58 -12.20
N HIS A 464 41.12 -33.28 -11.11
CA HIS A 464 40.55 -33.25 -9.76
C HIS A 464 39.92 -31.90 -9.46
N LEU A 465 39.05 -31.85 -8.46
CA LEU A 465 38.47 -30.63 -7.93
C LEU A 465 38.43 -30.76 -6.41
N ALA A 466 38.91 -29.75 -5.69
CA ALA A 466 38.88 -29.74 -4.23
C ALA A 466 37.77 -28.82 -3.73
N LEU A 467 37.02 -29.29 -2.73
CA LEU A 467 36.05 -28.51 -1.97
C LEU A 467 36.51 -28.43 -0.52
N MET A 468 36.60 -27.20 0.01
CA MET A 468 36.94 -26.94 1.40
C MET A 468 35.75 -26.35 2.14
N TYR A 469 35.46 -26.89 3.32
CA TYR A 469 34.52 -26.37 4.28
C TYR A 469 35.30 -25.70 5.40
N LEU A 470 35.20 -24.37 5.51
CA LEU A 470 35.89 -23.55 6.50
C LEU A 470 34.87 -23.02 7.50
N ASP A 471 35.21 -23.10 8.77
CA ASP A 471 34.43 -22.55 9.87
C ASP A 471 35.36 -21.75 10.81
N ILE A 472 34.87 -20.63 11.36
CA ILE A 472 35.62 -19.79 12.30
C ILE A 472 35.44 -20.30 13.73
N ASP A 473 36.55 -20.72 14.35
CA ASP A 473 36.55 -21.24 15.71
C ASP A 473 36.05 -20.18 16.72
N HIS A 474 35.22 -20.63 17.66
CA HIS A 474 34.68 -19.81 18.75
C HIS A 474 33.96 -18.51 18.31
N PHE A 475 33.46 -18.41 17.07
CA PHE A 475 32.74 -17.21 16.59
C PHE A 475 31.53 -16.85 17.46
N LYS A 476 30.84 -17.85 18.02
CA LYS A 476 29.76 -17.62 18.98
C LYS A 476 30.23 -16.85 20.22
N ASN A 477 31.40 -17.18 20.78
CA ASN A 477 31.94 -16.48 21.94
C ASN A 477 32.26 -15.02 21.62
N ILE A 478 32.72 -14.75 20.38
CA ILE A 478 32.96 -13.39 19.88
C ILE A 478 31.64 -12.61 19.85
N ASN A 479 30.57 -13.19 19.30
CA ASN A 479 29.24 -12.56 19.29
C ASN A 479 28.67 -12.34 20.69
N ASP A 480 28.82 -13.31 21.58
CA ASP A 480 28.30 -13.24 22.94
C ASP A 480 29.05 -12.19 23.78
N THR A 481 30.34 -11.93 23.48
CA THR A 481 31.20 -11.01 24.23
C THR A 481 31.23 -9.59 23.64
N LEU A 482 31.32 -9.46 22.32
CA LEU A 482 31.52 -8.19 21.60
C LEU A 482 30.28 -7.74 20.81
N GLY A 483 29.26 -8.58 20.75
CA GLY A 483 27.98 -8.28 20.09
C GLY A 483 27.95 -8.65 18.61
N HIS A 484 26.74 -8.86 18.10
CA HIS A 484 26.51 -9.28 16.70
C HIS A 484 27.03 -8.29 15.65
N THR A 485 26.99 -6.98 15.91
CA THR A 485 27.49 -5.97 14.97
C THR A 485 29.01 -6.09 14.77
N PHE A 486 29.74 -6.44 15.83
CA PHE A 486 31.18 -6.70 15.75
C PHE A 486 31.45 -7.99 14.98
N GLY A 487 30.68 -9.05 15.26
CA GLY A 487 30.76 -10.30 14.50
C GLY A 487 30.47 -10.13 13.00
N ASP A 488 29.50 -9.28 12.65
CA ASP A 488 29.20 -8.95 11.25
C ASP A 488 30.37 -8.24 10.55
N GLN A 489 31.05 -7.31 11.24
CA GLN A 489 32.26 -6.65 10.73
C GLN A 489 33.41 -7.65 10.56
N LEU A 490 33.58 -8.56 11.52
CA LEU A 490 34.59 -9.62 11.41
C LEU A 490 34.34 -10.52 10.20
N LEU A 491 33.09 -10.93 9.95
CA LEU A 491 32.74 -11.74 8.78
C LEU A 491 33.00 -11.00 7.46
N LEU A 492 32.77 -9.68 7.42
CA LEU A 492 33.10 -8.84 6.26
C LEU A 492 34.61 -8.84 5.98
N GLU A 493 35.44 -8.64 7.01
CA GLU A 493 36.89 -8.64 6.89
C GLU A 493 37.44 -10.02 6.49
N VAL A 494 36.91 -11.10 7.08
CA VAL A 494 37.26 -12.48 6.70
C VAL A 494 36.92 -12.74 5.24
N ALA A 495 35.71 -12.39 4.81
CA ALA A 495 35.28 -12.55 3.42
C ALA A 495 36.18 -11.79 2.44
N GLN A 496 36.55 -10.55 2.77
CA GLN A 496 37.47 -9.74 1.95
C GLN A 496 38.86 -10.37 1.88
N ARG A 497 39.37 -10.84 3.02
CA ARG A 497 40.70 -11.46 3.11
C ARG A 497 40.77 -12.76 2.31
N ILE A 498 39.78 -13.63 2.42
CA ILE A 498 39.68 -14.86 1.62
C ILE A 498 39.58 -14.51 0.12
N ARG A 499 38.73 -13.54 -0.24
CA ARG A 499 38.55 -13.12 -1.64
C ARG A 499 39.82 -12.53 -2.26
N ALA A 500 40.64 -11.82 -1.48
CA ALA A 500 41.92 -11.29 -1.94
C ALA A 500 43.00 -12.38 -2.09
N PHE A 501 42.84 -13.49 -1.37
CA PHE A 501 43.77 -14.62 -1.39
C PHE A 501 43.55 -15.58 -2.57
N ILE A 502 42.29 -15.85 -2.91
CA ILE A 502 41.95 -16.80 -3.99
C ILE A 502 42.03 -16.18 -5.40
N ARG A 503 42.10 -17.02 -6.44
CA ARG A 503 42.16 -16.59 -7.85
C ARG A 503 40.76 -16.37 -8.44
N GLU A 504 40.67 -15.78 -9.63
CA GLU A 504 39.38 -15.57 -10.33
C GLU A 504 38.64 -16.87 -10.67
N ASP A 505 39.37 -17.95 -10.96
CA ASP A 505 38.79 -19.26 -11.27
C ASP A 505 38.33 -20.03 -10.02
N ASP A 506 38.79 -19.62 -8.83
CA ASP A 506 38.39 -20.19 -7.56
C ASP A 506 37.07 -19.55 -7.10
N THR A 507 36.28 -20.29 -6.34
CA THR A 507 35.02 -19.76 -5.79
C THR A 507 35.05 -19.83 -4.27
N VAL A 508 34.73 -18.71 -3.62
CA VAL A 508 34.37 -18.67 -2.18
C VAL A 508 32.90 -18.33 -2.06
N SER A 509 32.21 -18.96 -1.12
CA SER A 509 30.80 -18.74 -0.81
C SER A 509 30.61 -18.76 0.70
N ARG A 510 29.64 -18.00 1.21
CA ARG A 510 29.20 -18.08 2.61
C ARG A 510 27.86 -18.83 2.68
N GLN A 511 27.78 -19.88 3.50
CA GLN A 511 26.55 -20.68 3.65
C GLN A 511 25.59 -20.08 4.67
N GLY A 512 26.14 -19.38 5.67
CA GLY A 512 25.43 -18.77 6.78
C GLY A 512 26.34 -18.74 8.01
N GLY A 513 26.05 -17.90 9.01
CA GLY A 513 26.86 -17.83 10.22
C GLY A 513 28.35 -17.54 9.95
N ASP A 514 29.19 -18.41 10.46
CA ASP A 514 30.66 -18.46 10.40
C ASP A 514 31.21 -19.41 9.31
N GLU A 515 30.35 -19.94 8.44
CA GLU A 515 30.71 -21.01 7.51
C GLU A 515 30.98 -20.51 6.08
N PHE A 516 32.14 -20.89 5.55
CA PHE A 516 32.60 -20.57 4.19
C PHE A 516 32.93 -21.85 3.41
N ILE A 517 32.50 -21.91 2.15
CA ILE A 517 32.85 -23.00 1.23
C ILE A 517 33.73 -22.45 0.13
N LEU A 518 34.84 -23.14 -0.10
CA LEU A 518 35.77 -22.83 -1.18
C LEU A 518 35.82 -23.97 -2.17
N VAL A 519 35.82 -23.65 -3.45
CA VAL A 519 35.90 -24.60 -4.57
C VAL A 519 37.09 -24.22 -5.42
N PHE A 520 38.00 -25.18 -5.58
CA PHE A 520 39.23 -25.04 -6.34
C PHE A 520 39.22 -26.01 -7.53
N PRO A 521 38.93 -25.53 -8.74
CA PRO A 521 39.01 -26.35 -9.95
C PRO A 521 40.43 -26.83 -10.20
N GLU A 522 40.57 -28.02 -10.79
CA GLU A 522 41.85 -28.59 -11.19
C GLU A 522 42.87 -28.81 -10.05
N MET A 523 42.39 -28.99 -8.81
CA MET A 523 43.22 -29.15 -7.61
C MET A 523 43.17 -30.58 -7.07
N ASN A 524 44.34 -31.20 -6.90
CA ASN A 524 44.52 -32.51 -6.27
C ASN A 524 44.76 -32.38 -4.75
N GLU A 525 44.83 -33.50 -4.03
CA GLU A 525 45.03 -33.52 -2.56
C GLU A 525 46.28 -32.75 -2.11
N GLU A 526 47.44 -32.94 -2.74
CA GLU A 526 48.66 -32.19 -2.38
C GLU A 526 48.50 -30.67 -2.58
N GLY A 527 47.82 -30.26 -3.65
CA GLY A 527 47.50 -28.86 -3.91
C GLY A 527 46.53 -28.30 -2.87
N ALA A 528 45.51 -29.07 -2.51
CA ALA A 528 44.51 -28.71 -1.52
C ALA A 528 45.13 -28.58 -0.12
N ALA A 529 46.06 -29.45 0.28
CA ALA A 529 46.76 -29.36 1.56
C ALA A 529 47.58 -28.06 1.67
N ARG A 530 48.34 -27.72 0.62
CA ARG A 530 49.11 -26.45 0.57
C ARG A 530 48.19 -25.24 0.61
N MET A 531 47.08 -25.29 -0.12
CA MET A 531 46.09 -24.21 -0.16
C MET A 531 45.41 -24.02 1.19
N ALA A 532 45.02 -25.10 1.86
CA ALA A 532 44.39 -25.05 3.17
C ALA A 532 45.34 -24.48 4.24
N SER A 533 46.60 -24.93 4.27
CA SER A 533 47.61 -24.38 5.18
C SER A 533 47.82 -22.88 4.97
N ALA A 534 47.96 -22.44 3.71
CA ALA A 534 48.12 -21.03 3.40
C ALA A 534 46.87 -20.19 3.72
N LEU A 535 45.67 -20.78 3.58
CA LEU A 535 44.42 -20.14 3.96
C LEU A 535 44.30 -19.96 5.48
N ILE A 536 44.69 -20.98 6.26
CA ILE A 536 44.77 -20.89 7.73
C ILE A 536 45.71 -19.75 8.13
N ASP A 537 46.95 -19.75 7.62
CA ASP A 537 47.94 -18.72 7.95
C ASP A 537 47.47 -17.31 7.60
N THR A 538 46.71 -17.17 6.51
CA THR A 538 46.16 -15.91 6.02
C THR A 538 45.01 -15.43 6.90
N VAL A 539 44.05 -16.31 7.21
CA VAL A 539 42.89 -15.97 8.03
C VAL A 539 43.30 -15.72 9.48
N SER A 540 44.29 -16.46 10.00
CA SER A 540 44.79 -16.31 11.38
C SER A 540 45.67 -15.07 11.61
N GLN A 541 45.89 -14.21 10.60
CA GLN A 541 46.48 -12.90 10.83
C GLN A 541 45.55 -12.01 11.67
N PRO A 542 46.07 -11.07 12.48
CA PRO A 542 45.22 -10.19 13.28
C PRO A 542 44.25 -9.35 12.43
N PHE A 543 43.05 -9.11 12.96
CA PHE A 543 42.04 -8.21 12.42
C PHE A 543 41.96 -6.96 13.29
N GLU A 544 41.98 -5.79 12.67
CA GLU A 544 41.81 -4.51 13.37
C GLU A 544 40.37 -4.03 13.17
N ILE A 545 39.53 -4.20 14.19
CA ILE A 545 38.10 -3.87 14.14
C ILE A 545 37.80 -2.93 15.30
N GLU A 546 37.25 -1.75 14.99
CA GLU A 546 36.95 -0.70 15.98
C GLU A 546 38.14 -0.31 16.90
N GLY A 547 39.37 -0.46 16.40
CA GLY A 547 40.60 -0.14 17.14
C GLY A 547 41.07 -1.24 18.11
N GLN A 548 40.49 -2.44 18.04
CA GLN A 548 40.93 -3.63 18.77
C GLN A 548 41.56 -4.64 17.81
N GLU A 549 42.63 -5.30 18.26
CA GLU A 549 43.29 -6.36 17.53
C GLU A 549 42.72 -7.72 17.97
N LEU A 550 42.14 -8.46 17.01
CA LEU A 550 41.53 -9.77 17.24
C LEU A 550 42.18 -10.82 16.36
N ILE A 551 42.58 -11.94 16.96
CA ILE A 551 43.06 -13.12 16.25
C ILE A 551 41.95 -14.17 16.29
N ILE A 552 41.63 -14.73 15.13
CA ILE A 552 40.71 -15.86 14.99
C ILE A 552 41.44 -17.04 14.37
N THR A 553 40.91 -18.23 14.54
CA THR A 553 41.45 -19.43 13.89
C THR A 553 40.36 -20.11 13.07
N PRO A 554 40.68 -20.61 11.86
CA PRO A 554 39.74 -21.40 11.08
C PRO A 554 39.98 -22.91 11.24
N SER A 555 38.89 -23.67 11.23
CA SER A 555 38.91 -25.13 11.07
C SER A 555 38.47 -25.51 9.66
N ILE A 556 39.26 -26.32 8.93
CA ILE A 556 39.01 -26.63 7.50
C ILE A 556 38.86 -28.13 7.24
N GLY A 557 37.72 -28.55 6.71
CA GLY A 557 37.52 -29.88 6.15
C GLY A 557 37.65 -29.89 4.64
N ILE A 558 38.28 -30.92 4.07
CA ILE A 558 38.59 -31.01 2.64
C ILE A 558 38.02 -32.29 2.06
N SER A 559 37.37 -32.17 0.88
CA SER A 559 37.00 -33.31 0.03
C SER A 559 37.49 -33.08 -1.40
N VAL A 560 37.85 -34.16 -2.10
CA VAL A 560 38.44 -34.10 -3.43
C VAL A 560 37.67 -35.02 -4.40
N TYR A 561 37.14 -34.43 -5.47
CA TYR A 561 36.63 -35.19 -6.62
C TYR A 561 37.80 -35.80 -7.42
N PRO A 562 37.69 -37.07 -7.87
CA PRO A 562 36.55 -37.98 -7.73
C PRO A 562 36.58 -38.91 -6.50
N ASN A 563 37.64 -38.85 -5.68
CA ASN A 563 37.90 -39.81 -4.61
C ASN A 563 36.82 -39.78 -3.53
N ASP A 564 36.39 -38.58 -3.13
CA ASP A 564 35.49 -38.36 -1.99
C ASP A 564 34.05 -38.12 -2.43
N GLY A 565 33.70 -38.25 -3.72
CA GLY A 565 32.34 -38.04 -4.19
C GLY A 565 32.25 -37.62 -5.65
N GLY A 566 31.08 -37.80 -6.26
CA GLY A 566 30.81 -37.53 -7.67
C GLY A 566 29.88 -36.34 -7.95
N ASP A 567 29.33 -35.71 -6.91
CA ASP A 567 28.41 -34.58 -7.00
C ASP A 567 28.61 -33.61 -5.83
N PHE A 568 27.98 -32.44 -5.94
CA PHE A 568 28.13 -31.34 -4.98
C PHE A 568 27.74 -31.72 -3.55
N GLU A 569 26.60 -32.39 -3.37
CA GLU A 569 26.06 -32.66 -2.04
C GLU A 569 26.88 -33.72 -1.31
N VAL A 570 27.41 -34.72 -2.03
CA VAL A 570 28.31 -35.73 -1.45
C VAL A 570 29.63 -35.10 -1.00
N LEU A 571 30.27 -34.30 -1.86
CA LEU A 571 31.54 -33.65 -1.52
C LEU A 571 31.38 -32.62 -0.39
N LEU A 572 30.33 -31.81 -0.44
CA LEU A 572 30.02 -30.85 0.62
C LEU A 572 29.84 -31.54 1.98
N LYS A 573 29.06 -32.62 2.03
CA LYS A 573 28.84 -33.42 3.24
C LYS A 573 30.13 -34.04 3.78
N ASN A 574 30.99 -34.51 2.89
CA ASN A 574 32.25 -35.15 3.27
C ASN A 574 33.27 -34.12 3.78
N ALA A 575 33.33 -32.94 3.17
CA ALA A 575 34.13 -31.83 3.68
C ALA A 575 33.61 -31.33 5.05
N ASP A 576 32.30 -31.20 5.25
CA ASP A 576 31.70 -30.85 6.55
C ASP A 576 32.09 -31.86 7.65
N ALA A 577 31.96 -33.16 7.36
CA ALA A 577 32.37 -34.21 8.30
C ALA A 577 33.86 -34.14 8.66
N ALA A 578 34.73 -33.79 7.70
CA ALA A 578 36.16 -33.59 7.95
C ALA A 578 36.42 -32.33 8.80
N MET A 579 35.69 -31.24 8.56
CA MET A 579 35.81 -29.99 9.32
C MET A 579 35.38 -30.19 10.78
N TYR A 580 34.27 -30.88 11.01
CA TYR A 580 33.81 -31.19 12.36
C TYR A 580 34.87 -31.97 13.15
N ARG A 581 35.61 -32.85 12.49
CA ARG A 581 36.72 -33.59 13.10
C ARG A 581 37.93 -32.72 13.43
N VAL A 582 38.21 -31.70 12.63
CA VAL A 582 39.21 -30.69 12.99
C VAL A 582 38.82 -30.05 14.32
N LYS A 583 37.57 -29.59 14.45
CA LYS A 583 37.09 -28.97 15.69
C LYS A 583 37.19 -29.88 16.93
N GLN A 584 37.08 -31.20 16.77
CA GLN A 584 37.23 -32.14 17.88
C GLN A 584 38.69 -32.41 18.25
N ASP A 585 39.56 -32.63 17.26
CA ASP A 585 40.93 -33.11 17.49
C ASP A 585 41.92 -31.95 17.70
N SER A 586 41.83 -30.91 16.86
CA SER A 586 42.73 -29.75 16.86
C SER A 586 42.08 -28.59 16.11
N HIS A 587 41.60 -27.58 16.83
CA HIS A 587 41.19 -26.29 16.23
C HIS A 587 42.38 -25.67 15.47
N ASN A 588 42.13 -24.70 14.58
CA ASN A 588 43.18 -24.06 13.77
C ASN A 588 43.97 -25.02 12.86
N ASN A 589 43.30 -25.98 12.22
CA ASN A 589 43.96 -26.97 11.36
C ASN A 589 43.07 -27.36 10.16
N PHE A 590 43.57 -28.25 9.30
CA PHE A 590 42.78 -28.84 8.24
C PHE A 590 42.79 -30.37 8.25
N ARG A 591 41.78 -31.00 7.66
CA ARG A 591 41.74 -32.45 7.48
C ARG A 591 41.04 -32.86 6.19
N PHE A 592 41.55 -33.91 5.55
CA PHE A 592 40.85 -34.57 4.46
C PHE A 592 39.77 -35.50 4.99
N PHE A 593 38.70 -35.64 4.21
CA PHE A 593 37.70 -36.66 4.47
C PHE A 593 38.32 -38.05 4.38
N ALA A 594 38.05 -38.85 5.41
CA ALA A 594 38.28 -40.30 5.41
C ALA A 594 36.95 -41.01 5.63
N GLN A 595 36.72 -42.13 4.96
CA GLN A 595 35.43 -42.84 5.00
C GLN A 595 35.01 -43.28 6.41
N GLU A 596 35.97 -43.42 7.34
CA GLU A 596 35.74 -43.70 8.77
C GLU A 596 35.08 -42.53 9.53
N MET A 597 35.18 -41.30 9.03
CA MET A 597 34.66 -40.09 9.68
C MET A 597 33.13 -40.02 9.68
N GLN A 598 32.48 -40.47 8.60
CA GLN A 598 31.03 -40.46 8.51
C GLN A 598 30.36 -41.47 9.45
N ALA A 599 31.04 -42.56 9.77
CA ALA A 599 30.59 -43.51 10.78
C ALA A 599 30.64 -42.91 12.19
N HIS A 600 31.62 -42.06 12.47
CA HIS A 600 31.77 -41.44 13.79
C HIS A 600 30.74 -40.35 14.07
N SER A 601 30.44 -39.44 13.14
CA SER A 601 29.41 -38.42 13.39
C SER A 601 28.02 -39.03 13.62
N ALA A 602 27.69 -40.10 12.87
CA ALA A 602 26.48 -40.87 13.10
C ALA A 602 26.50 -41.57 14.47
N ARG A 603 27.65 -42.12 14.87
CA ARG A 603 27.89 -42.74 16.17
C ARG A 603 27.70 -41.73 17.32
N THR A 604 28.28 -40.54 17.22
CA THR A 604 28.15 -39.46 18.20
C THR A 604 26.69 -39.06 18.42
N LEU A 605 25.91 -38.90 17.33
CA LEU A 605 24.49 -38.57 17.42
C LEU A 605 23.68 -39.69 18.09
N LEU A 606 23.97 -40.96 17.76
CA LEU A 606 23.34 -42.12 18.40
C LEU A 606 23.64 -42.15 19.91
N LEU A 607 24.90 -41.93 20.28
CA LEU A 607 25.33 -41.90 21.67
C LEU A 607 24.72 -40.73 22.45
N SER A 608 24.70 -39.52 21.89
CA SER A 608 24.09 -38.35 22.53
C SER A 608 22.61 -38.57 22.87
N ASN A 609 21.86 -39.18 21.94
CA ASN A 609 20.46 -39.53 22.16
C ASN A 609 20.28 -40.65 23.19
N ALA A 610 21.13 -41.68 23.15
CA ALA A 610 21.06 -42.78 24.11
C ALA A 610 21.43 -42.33 25.54
N LEU A 611 22.42 -41.44 25.67
CA LEU A 611 22.93 -40.95 26.95
C LEU A 611 21.85 -40.18 27.73
N ARG A 612 20.94 -39.47 27.04
CA ARG A 612 19.81 -38.77 27.65
C ARG A 612 18.92 -39.67 28.50
N HIS A 613 18.88 -40.96 28.20
CA HIS A 613 18.10 -41.96 28.93
C HIS A 613 18.94 -42.89 29.80
N ALA A 614 20.28 -42.83 29.72
CA ALA A 614 21.18 -43.79 30.34
C ALA A 614 21.01 -43.88 31.87
N LEU A 615 20.92 -42.74 32.55
CA LEU A 615 20.65 -42.67 34.00
C LEU A 615 19.29 -43.29 34.36
N SER A 616 18.22 -42.84 33.69
CA SER A 616 16.85 -43.32 33.96
C SER A 616 16.65 -44.81 33.70
N ARG A 617 17.50 -45.41 32.87
CA ARG A 617 17.46 -46.82 32.47
C ARG A 617 18.52 -47.69 33.17
N ASN A 618 19.22 -47.15 34.18
CA ASN A 618 20.26 -47.85 34.95
C ASN A 618 21.35 -48.47 34.06
N GLN A 619 21.81 -47.73 33.05
CA GLN A 619 22.85 -48.18 32.12
C GLN A 619 24.26 -47.76 32.55
N LEU A 620 24.36 -46.86 33.53
CA LEU A 620 25.63 -46.39 34.08
C LEU A 620 25.96 -47.15 35.36
N GLN A 621 27.25 -47.44 35.54
CA GLN A 621 27.77 -48.15 36.72
C GLN A 621 29.17 -47.65 37.06
N LEU A 622 29.56 -47.77 38.33
CA LEU A 622 30.89 -47.41 38.81
C LEU A 622 31.77 -48.65 38.98
N TYR A 623 32.99 -48.53 38.47
CA TYR A 623 34.09 -49.44 38.75
C TYR A 623 35.07 -48.72 39.67
N PHE A 624 35.82 -49.49 40.44
CA PHE A 624 36.74 -48.97 41.43
C PHE A 624 38.13 -49.53 41.16
N GLN A 625 39.13 -48.65 41.08
CA GLN A 625 40.52 -49.05 40.94
C GLN A 625 41.32 -48.69 42.20
N PRO A 626 42.09 -49.64 42.77
CA PRO A 626 42.79 -49.39 44.02
C PRO A 626 44.02 -48.49 43.82
N GLN A 627 44.22 -47.58 44.76
CA GLN A 627 45.41 -46.72 44.89
C GLN A 627 46.29 -47.30 46.01
N ILE A 628 47.56 -47.57 45.70
CA ILE A 628 48.47 -48.31 46.58
C ILE A 628 49.58 -47.40 47.09
N ALA A 629 49.80 -47.36 48.40
CA ALA A 629 50.97 -46.69 48.97
C ALA A 629 52.25 -47.47 48.69
N LEU A 630 53.27 -46.81 48.15
CA LEU A 630 54.53 -47.47 47.80
C LEU A 630 55.39 -47.89 49.00
N LEU A 631 55.15 -47.28 50.17
CA LEU A 631 55.89 -47.53 51.39
C LEU A 631 55.64 -48.93 51.96
N ASP A 632 54.38 -49.35 52.03
CA ASP A 632 53.95 -50.60 52.67
C ASP A 632 53.05 -51.48 51.78
N ASN A 633 52.83 -51.08 50.52
CA ASN A 633 51.92 -51.72 49.57
C ASN A 633 50.46 -51.83 50.07
N SER A 634 50.04 -50.97 51.01
CA SER A 634 48.66 -50.93 51.47
C SER A 634 47.74 -50.19 50.50
N VAL A 635 46.46 -50.58 50.46
CA VAL A 635 45.44 -49.83 49.71
C VAL A 635 45.04 -48.61 50.53
N VAL A 636 45.30 -47.42 49.98
CA VAL A 636 45.03 -46.13 50.64
C VAL A 636 43.84 -45.38 50.04
N GLY A 637 43.45 -45.74 48.82
CA GLY A 637 42.34 -45.11 48.11
C GLY A 637 41.71 -46.00 47.05
N ALA A 638 40.58 -45.53 46.52
CA ALA A 638 39.88 -46.12 45.40
C ALA A 638 39.41 -45.01 44.45
N GLU A 639 39.76 -45.11 43.18
CA GLU A 639 39.24 -44.20 42.16
C GLU A 639 37.93 -44.75 41.56
N ALA A 640 36.88 -43.93 41.59
CA ALA A 640 35.58 -44.25 41.02
C ALA A 640 35.53 -43.89 39.52
N LEU A 641 35.47 -44.94 38.71
CA LEU A 641 35.55 -44.86 37.26
C LEU A 641 34.19 -45.18 36.63
N LEU A 642 33.61 -44.21 35.93
CA LEU A 642 32.31 -44.35 35.28
C LEU A 642 32.39 -45.32 34.10
N ARG A 643 31.39 -46.20 33.97
CA ARG A 643 31.23 -47.12 32.83
C ARG A 643 29.80 -47.08 32.31
N TRP A 644 29.66 -47.14 30.99
CA TRP A 644 28.36 -47.19 30.32
C TRP A 644 28.14 -48.52 29.62
N MET A 645 27.14 -49.26 30.10
CA MET A 645 26.70 -50.53 29.55
C MET A 645 25.39 -50.34 28.78
N HIS A 646 25.48 -50.21 27.45
CA HIS A 646 24.30 -50.08 26.61
C HIS A 646 23.83 -51.47 26.12
N PRO A 647 22.53 -51.81 26.22
CA PRO A 647 22.03 -53.15 25.90
C PRO A 647 22.26 -53.56 24.45
N GLU A 648 22.21 -52.61 23.51
CA GLU A 648 22.36 -52.89 22.07
C GLU A 648 23.75 -52.53 21.52
N LEU A 649 24.44 -51.56 22.15
CA LEU A 649 25.69 -51.00 21.64
C LEU A 649 26.92 -51.56 22.38
N GLY A 650 26.69 -52.43 23.37
CA GLY A 650 27.73 -52.99 24.22
C GLY A 650 28.29 -51.99 25.22
N THR A 651 29.50 -52.27 25.69
CA THR A 651 30.26 -51.38 26.57
C THR A 651 30.79 -50.20 25.77
N ILE A 652 30.47 -48.98 26.20
CA ILE A 652 30.91 -47.74 25.54
C ILE A 652 32.04 -47.13 26.36
N SER A 653 33.13 -46.72 25.69
CA SER A 653 34.32 -46.19 26.37
C SER A 653 34.03 -44.83 27.02
N PRO A 654 34.52 -44.56 28.25
CA PRO A 654 34.49 -43.22 28.85
C PRO A 654 34.99 -42.13 27.90
N ASP A 655 36.09 -42.39 27.19
CA ASP A 655 36.67 -41.44 26.22
C ASP A 655 35.74 -41.14 25.04
N GLU A 656 34.77 -42.02 24.76
CA GLU A 656 33.79 -41.82 23.68
C GLU A 656 32.58 -41.03 24.18
N PHE A 657 32.05 -41.31 25.38
CA PHE A 657 30.77 -40.72 25.83
C PHE A 657 30.90 -39.53 26.79
N ILE A 658 32.02 -39.37 27.51
CA ILE A 658 32.21 -38.24 28.43
C ILE A 658 32.25 -36.91 27.66
N PRO A 659 33.01 -36.75 26.55
CA PRO A 659 32.98 -35.52 25.77
C PRO A 659 31.57 -35.17 25.26
N ILE A 660 30.83 -36.19 24.81
CA ILE A 660 29.43 -36.05 24.37
C ILE A 660 28.53 -35.61 25.53
N ALA A 661 28.75 -36.13 26.73
CA ALA A 661 28.03 -35.75 27.94
C ALA A 661 28.29 -34.28 28.31
N GLU A 662 29.52 -33.81 28.14
CA GLU A 662 29.92 -32.43 28.42
C GLU A 662 29.29 -31.45 27.42
N GLU A 663 29.44 -31.71 26.12
CA GLU A 663 28.86 -30.88 25.05
C GLU A 663 27.33 -30.80 25.16
N SER A 664 26.67 -31.91 25.52
CA SER A 664 25.21 -31.96 25.67
C SER A 664 24.71 -31.47 27.03
N GLY A 665 25.60 -31.14 27.97
CA GLY A 665 25.30 -30.73 29.34
C GLY A 665 24.78 -31.84 30.26
N GLN A 666 24.70 -33.08 29.78
CA GLN A 666 24.23 -34.24 30.56
C GLN A 666 25.24 -34.65 31.64
N ILE A 667 26.52 -34.28 31.50
CA ILE A 667 27.58 -34.58 32.45
C ILE A 667 27.28 -34.09 33.87
N VAL A 668 26.52 -33.01 34.01
CA VAL A 668 26.15 -32.45 35.32
C VAL A 668 25.29 -33.45 36.12
N GLN A 669 24.25 -33.99 35.49
CA GLN A 669 23.34 -34.95 36.14
C GLN A 669 24.04 -36.29 36.38
N ILE A 670 24.88 -36.71 35.43
CA ILE A 670 25.68 -37.93 35.55
C ILE A 670 26.67 -37.78 36.71
N GLY A 671 27.37 -36.67 36.77
CA GLY A 671 28.37 -36.39 37.80
C GLY A 671 27.78 -36.29 39.21
N GLU A 672 26.60 -35.68 39.39
CA GLU A 672 25.89 -35.73 40.67
C GLU A 672 25.55 -37.18 41.07
N TRP A 673 25.08 -37.99 40.11
CA TRP A 673 24.81 -39.40 40.35
C TRP A 673 26.07 -40.20 40.70
N VAL A 674 27.20 -39.93 40.03
CA VAL A 674 28.51 -40.54 40.33
C VAL A 674 28.93 -40.21 41.75
N LEU A 675 28.92 -38.93 42.13
CA LEU A 675 29.29 -38.48 43.48
C LEU A 675 28.43 -39.14 44.55
N ARG A 676 27.10 -39.14 44.39
CA ARG A 676 26.18 -39.79 45.33
C ARG A 676 26.43 -41.28 45.46
N THR A 677 26.71 -41.96 44.35
CA THR A 677 26.94 -43.40 44.33
C THR A 677 28.29 -43.75 44.96
N ALA A 678 29.36 -43.03 44.64
CA ALA A 678 30.70 -43.23 45.18
C ALA A 678 30.74 -42.95 46.70
N VAL A 679 30.15 -41.84 47.16
CA VAL A 679 30.09 -41.48 48.58
C VAL A 679 29.30 -42.51 49.38
N ARG A 680 28.16 -42.97 48.87
CA ARG A 680 27.37 -44.03 49.52
C ARG A 680 28.14 -45.36 49.58
N GLN A 681 28.84 -45.71 48.50
CA GLN A 681 29.65 -46.93 48.46
C GLN A 681 30.79 -46.88 49.48
N GLN A 682 31.48 -45.74 49.60
CA GLN A 682 32.53 -45.55 50.60
C GLN A 682 31.98 -45.66 52.03
N LYS A 683 30.80 -45.10 52.29
CA LYS A 683 30.14 -45.22 53.59
C LYS A 683 29.76 -46.67 53.91
N ASP A 684 29.20 -47.40 52.95
CA ASP A 684 28.87 -48.83 53.10
C ASP A 684 30.11 -49.67 53.40
N TRP A 685 31.24 -49.38 52.73
CA TRP A 685 32.52 -50.04 53.02
C TRP A 685 33.00 -49.78 54.45
N LEU A 686 32.93 -48.53 54.92
CA LEU A 686 33.27 -48.18 56.30
C LEU A 686 32.37 -48.89 57.32
N ASP A 687 31.06 -48.94 57.07
CA ASP A 687 30.09 -49.59 57.97
C ASP A 687 30.27 -51.11 58.04
N ARG A 688 30.78 -51.71 56.95
CA ARG A 688 31.15 -53.13 56.90
C ARG A 688 32.51 -53.45 57.54
N GLY A 689 33.21 -52.44 58.08
CA GLY A 689 34.48 -52.60 58.78
C GLY A 689 35.69 -52.74 57.87
N LEU A 690 35.60 -52.31 56.60
CA LEU A 690 36.77 -52.19 55.73
C LEU A 690 37.67 -51.03 56.22
N PRO A 691 38.98 -51.08 55.92
CA PRO A 691 39.90 -50.02 56.32
C PRO A 691 39.47 -48.67 55.73
N PRO A 692 39.63 -47.57 56.48
CA PRO A 692 39.30 -46.25 55.97
C PRO A 692 40.24 -45.87 54.84
N MET A 693 39.66 -45.54 53.69
CA MET A 693 40.37 -45.17 52.46
C MET A 693 39.76 -43.90 51.85
N VAL A 694 40.49 -43.28 50.93
CA VAL A 694 39.99 -42.11 50.18
C VAL A 694 39.25 -42.58 48.93
N MET A 695 38.05 -42.04 48.70
CA MET A 695 37.31 -42.22 47.46
C MET A 695 37.63 -41.06 46.53
N ALA A 696 38.31 -41.33 45.43
CA ALA A 696 38.62 -40.36 44.40
C ALA A 696 37.54 -40.33 43.30
N VAL A 697 37.09 -39.14 42.90
CA VAL A 697 36.07 -38.94 41.86
C VAL A 697 36.50 -37.85 40.89
N ASN A 698 36.56 -38.19 39.60
CA ASN A 698 36.84 -37.24 38.53
C ASN A 698 35.74 -36.21 38.34
N LEU A 699 36.15 -34.97 38.11
CA LEU A 699 35.25 -33.84 37.88
C LEU A 699 35.45 -33.25 36.49
N SER A 700 34.37 -33.13 35.71
CA SER A 700 34.40 -32.43 34.43
C SER A 700 34.60 -30.93 34.58
N ALA A 701 35.10 -30.28 33.53
CA ALA A 701 35.22 -28.82 33.43
C ALA A 701 33.88 -28.12 33.67
N THR A 702 32.80 -28.68 33.11
CA THR A 702 31.45 -28.12 33.22
C THR A 702 30.90 -28.20 34.64
N GLN A 703 31.19 -29.28 35.37
CA GLN A 703 30.81 -29.38 36.79
C GLN A 703 31.63 -28.44 37.67
N PHE A 704 32.94 -28.32 37.42
CA PHE A 704 33.81 -27.43 38.19
C PHE A 704 33.41 -25.96 38.05
N ARG A 705 32.82 -25.54 36.93
CA ARG A 705 32.33 -24.15 36.79
C ARG A 705 31.02 -23.87 37.53
N GLN A 706 30.38 -24.87 38.15
CA GLN A 706 29.13 -24.66 38.88
C GLN A 706 29.35 -23.98 40.23
N ALA A 707 28.81 -22.77 40.38
CA ALA A 707 28.98 -21.97 41.58
C ALA A 707 28.52 -22.65 42.89
N ASN A 708 27.55 -23.58 42.79
CA ASN A 708 26.98 -24.34 43.90
C ASN A 708 27.63 -25.71 44.14
N LEU A 709 28.74 -26.03 43.46
CA LEU A 709 29.43 -27.32 43.62
C LEU A 709 29.84 -27.59 45.08
N PRO A 710 30.45 -26.65 45.83
CA PRO A 710 30.85 -26.92 47.21
C PRO A 710 29.66 -27.24 48.13
N GLU A 711 28.53 -26.54 47.97
CA GLU A 711 27.32 -26.80 48.73
C GLU A 711 26.69 -28.16 48.36
N MET A 712 26.69 -28.51 47.07
CA MET A 712 26.18 -29.78 46.58
C MET A 712 26.98 -30.96 47.14
N VAL A 713 28.31 -30.91 47.08
CA VAL A 713 29.18 -31.99 47.56
C VAL A 713 29.07 -32.16 49.07
N SER A 714 29.08 -31.07 49.84
CA SER A 714 28.84 -31.13 51.29
C SER A 714 27.47 -31.73 51.61
N GLY A 715 26.41 -31.33 50.91
CA GLY A 715 25.09 -31.93 51.09
C GLY A 715 25.06 -33.44 50.86
N ILE A 716 25.74 -33.92 49.81
CA ILE A 716 25.85 -35.37 49.51
C ILE A 716 26.60 -36.12 50.62
N LEU A 717 27.70 -35.55 51.13
CA LEU A 717 28.50 -36.13 52.21
C LEU A 717 27.72 -36.19 53.53
N ASP A 718 27.04 -35.10 53.88
CA ASP A 718 26.21 -34.99 55.08
C ASP A 718 25.03 -35.96 55.05
N GLU A 719 24.36 -36.08 53.90
CA GLU A 719 23.26 -37.05 53.70
C GLU A 719 23.72 -38.50 53.90
N ALA A 720 24.95 -38.83 53.47
CA ALA A 720 25.52 -40.16 53.64
C ALA A 720 26.18 -40.37 55.02
N GLY A 721 26.48 -39.29 55.75
CA GLY A 721 27.25 -39.34 56.99
C GLY A 721 28.71 -39.77 56.79
N LEU A 722 29.30 -39.45 55.63
CA LEU A 722 30.72 -39.72 55.36
C LEU A 722 31.57 -38.51 55.80
N PRO A 723 32.61 -38.70 56.63
CA PRO A 723 33.55 -37.63 56.93
C PRO A 723 34.19 -37.07 55.65
N HIS A 724 34.23 -35.74 55.52
CA HIS A 724 34.60 -35.06 54.27
C HIS A 724 36.02 -35.41 53.79
N GLN A 725 36.92 -35.74 54.72
CA GLN A 725 38.31 -36.13 54.43
C GLN A 725 38.46 -37.42 53.63
N TYR A 726 37.39 -38.21 53.48
CA TYR A 726 37.40 -39.46 52.70
C TYR A 726 36.94 -39.28 51.26
N LEU A 727 36.61 -38.06 50.84
CA LEU A 727 36.35 -37.73 49.45
C LEU A 727 37.49 -36.88 48.89
N GLU A 728 38.01 -37.32 47.75
CA GLU A 728 38.95 -36.59 46.91
C GLU A 728 38.30 -36.31 45.56
N LEU A 729 38.36 -35.06 45.11
CA LEU A 729 37.89 -34.65 43.78
C LEU A 729 39.10 -34.41 42.88
N GLU A 730 39.09 -35.05 41.73
CA GLU A 730 40.18 -34.98 40.76
C GLU A 730 39.80 -34.01 39.63
N LEU A 731 40.73 -33.11 39.30
CA LEU A 731 40.54 -32.10 38.26
C LEU A 731 41.74 -32.13 37.32
N THR A 732 41.51 -32.21 36.01
CA THR A 732 42.62 -32.21 35.06
C THR A 732 43.37 -30.87 35.07
N GLU A 733 44.67 -30.92 34.78
CA GLU A 733 45.55 -29.76 34.72
C GLU A 733 44.99 -28.65 33.81
N ALA A 734 44.50 -29.03 32.62
CA ALA A 734 43.96 -28.10 31.64
C ALA A 734 42.76 -27.31 32.19
N VAL A 735 41.87 -27.97 32.94
CA VAL A 735 40.68 -27.32 33.53
C VAL A 735 41.08 -26.38 34.66
N ALA A 736 42.07 -26.74 35.46
CA ALA A 736 42.59 -25.86 36.51
C ALA A 736 43.25 -24.59 35.94
N MET A 737 43.86 -24.69 34.75
CA MET A 737 44.59 -23.59 34.11
C MET A 737 43.75 -22.73 33.16
N ASP A 738 42.56 -23.18 32.74
CA ASP A 738 41.61 -22.42 31.91
C ASP A 738 41.20 -21.08 32.58
N ASP A 739 40.82 -21.14 33.87
CA ASP A 739 40.62 -19.95 34.71
C ASP A 739 41.24 -20.17 36.11
N PRO A 740 42.53 -19.84 36.29
CA PRO A 740 43.25 -20.17 37.51
C PRO A 740 42.77 -19.35 38.72
N HIS A 741 42.20 -18.16 38.51
CA HIS A 741 41.70 -17.34 39.61
C HIS A 741 40.41 -17.91 40.20
N SER A 742 39.45 -18.28 39.33
CA SER A 742 38.22 -18.94 39.77
C SER A 742 38.50 -20.33 40.33
N ALA A 743 39.46 -21.06 39.75
CA ALA A 743 39.89 -22.37 40.24
C ALA A 743 40.44 -22.30 41.66
N VAL A 744 41.34 -21.34 41.96
CA VAL A 744 41.84 -21.10 43.33
C VAL A 744 40.66 -20.86 44.28
N ALA A 745 39.75 -19.95 43.94
CA ALA A 745 38.63 -19.59 44.81
C ALA A 745 37.67 -20.77 45.08
N MET A 746 37.46 -21.65 44.10
CA MET A 746 36.63 -22.84 44.27
C MET A 746 37.34 -23.92 45.09
N MET A 747 38.62 -24.17 44.81
CA MET A 747 39.43 -25.12 45.58
C MET A 747 39.55 -24.69 47.04
N ASP A 748 39.71 -23.39 47.32
CA ASP A 748 39.71 -22.86 48.69
C ASP A 748 38.39 -23.16 49.40
N LYS A 749 37.24 -22.94 48.73
CA LYS A 749 35.91 -23.25 49.27
C LYS A 749 35.72 -24.74 49.57
N LEU A 750 36.25 -25.64 48.73
CA LEU A 750 36.18 -27.10 48.95
C LEU A 750 37.13 -27.53 50.09
N HIS A 751 38.32 -26.95 50.12
CA HIS A 751 39.32 -27.19 51.16
C HIS A 751 38.84 -26.75 52.55
N GLU A 752 38.20 -25.58 52.67
CA GLU A 752 37.59 -25.08 53.92
C GLU A 752 36.53 -26.03 54.49
N ARG A 753 35.92 -26.86 53.63
CA ARG A 753 34.94 -27.89 54.01
C ARG A 753 35.59 -29.24 54.32
N GLY A 754 36.90 -29.37 54.19
CA GLY A 754 37.65 -30.60 54.46
C GLY A 754 37.61 -31.62 53.33
N ILE A 755 37.21 -31.24 52.12
CA ILE A 755 37.24 -32.08 50.91
C ILE A 755 38.64 -32.02 50.30
N ARG A 756 39.19 -33.17 49.91
CA ARG A 756 40.52 -33.23 49.26
C ARG A 756 40.38 -32.94 47.78
N MET A 757 41.41 -32.33 47.20
CA MET A 757 41.51 -32.03 45.78
C MET A 757 42.82 -32.58 45.24
N SER A 758 42.81 -33.14 44.03
CA SER A 758 44.00 -33.54 43.30
C SER A 758 43.99 -32.98 41.88
N ILE A 759 45.17 -32.83 41.29
CA ILE A 759 45.32 -32.44 39.89
C ILE A 759 45.68 -33.67 39.07
N ASP A 760 44.88 -33.95 38.06
CA ASP A 760 45.04 -35.07 37.14
C ASP A 760 45.77 -34.69 35.84
N ASP A 761 46.26 -35.70 35.12
CA ASP A 761 46.98 -35.58 33.84
C ASP A 761 48.18 -34.62 33.89
N PHE A 762 48.85 -34.51 35.05
CA PHE A 762 49.85 -33.46 35.28
C PHE A 762 51.12 -33.69 34.44
N GLY A 763 51.51 -32.66 33.69
CA GLY A 763 52.68 -32.65 32.79
C GLY A 763 52.31 -32.64 31.31
N THR A 764 51.04 -32.85 30.97
CA THR A 764 50.54 -32.80 29.57
C THR A 764 50.22 -31.37 29.10
N GLY A 765 50.16 -30.40 30.03
CA GLY A 765 49.85 -28.99 29.76
C GLY A 765 50.94 -27.98 30.15
N TYR A 766 50.69 -26.69 29.93
CA TYR A 766 51.59 -25.59 30.28
C TYR A 766 51.29 -25.04 31.69
N SER A 767 51.61 -25.80 32.74
CA SER A 767 51.44 -25.31 34.11
C SER A 767 52.38 -24.14 34.45
N SER A 768 51.81 -23.02 34.89
CA SER A 768 52.57 -22.00 35.60
C SER A 768 52.79 -22.44 37.05
N LEU A 769 54.02 -22.79 37.41
CA LEU A 769 54.48 -23.07 38.79
C LEU A 769 53.97 -22.03 39.82
N SER A 770 53.74 -20.79 39.38
CA SER A 770 53.21 -19.72 40.21
C SER A 770 51.78 -19.95 40.71
N TYR A 771 50.93 -20.60 39.91
CA TYR A 771 49.55 -20.95 40.28
C TYR A 771 49.48 -22.27 41.03
N LEU A 772 50.32 -23.25 40.68
CA LEU A 772 50.40 -24.51 41.41
C LEU A 772 50.66 -24.30 42.91
N LYS A 773 51.52 -23.33 43.25
CA LYS A 773 51.78 -22.93 44.65
C LYS A 773 50.54 -22.37 45.37
N ARG A 774 49.58 -21.80 44.63
CA ARG A 774 48.36 -21.20 45.19
C ARG A 774 47.23 -22.23 45.33
N PHE A 775 47.21 -23.26 44.49
CA PHE A 775 46.21 -24.32 44.57
C PHE A 775 46.36 -25.10 45.89
N LYS A 776 45.25 -25.21 46.64
CA LYS A 776 45.14 -26.03 47.86
C LYS A 776 44.88 -27.48 47.52
N VAL A 777 45.79 -28.07 46.75
CA VAL A 777 45.70 -29.47 46.31
C VAL A 777 46.53 -30.36 47.22
N TYR A 778 45.98 -31.55 47.47
CA TYR A 778 46.56 -32.56 48.35
C TYR A 778 47.55 -33.46 47.58
N LYS A 779 47.24 -33.76 46.32
CA LYS A 779 47.94 -34.76 45.50
C LYS A 779 48.08 -34.31 44.05
N LEU A 780 49.21 -34.66 43.41
CA LEU A 780 49.43 -34.55 41.98
C LEU A 780 49.47 -35.94 41.36
N LYS A 781 48.70 -36.15 40.31
CA LYS A 781 48.65 -37.41 39.56
C LYS A 781 49.51 -37.27 38.30
N ILE A 782 50.51 -38.14 38.18
CA ILE A 782 51.44 -38.19 37.06
C ILE A 782 50.77 -39.01 35.96
N ASP A 783 50.58 -38.38 34.80
CA ASP A 783 49.88 -38.96 33.65
C ASP A 783 50.54 -40.27 33.19
N GLN A 784 49.69 -41.24 32.81
CA GLN A 784 50.11 -42.56 32.35
C GLN A 784 51.05 -42.52 31.12
N SER A 785 50.98 -41.48 30.28
CA SER A 785 51.82 -41.35 29.09
C SER A 785 53.31 -41.29 29.44
N PHE A 786 53.66 -40.56 30.51
CA PHE A 786 55.04 -40.49 31.01
C PHE A 786 55.45 -41.76 31.77
N VAL A 787 54.50 -42.44 32.43
CA VAL A 787 54.79 -43.65 33.21
C VAL A 787 54.99 -44.86 32.30
N ARG A 788 54.27 -44.93 31.17
CA ARG A 788 54.31 -46.07 30.24
C ARG A 788 55.72 -46.31 29.71
N ASP A 789 56.37 -45.26 29.24
CA ASP A 789 57.65 -45.33 28.53
C ASP A 789 58.87 -44.97 29.44
N ILE A 790 58.64 -44.79 30.74
CA ILE A 790 59.62 -44.37 31.77
C ILE A 790 60.87 -45.27 31.92
N ILE A 791 60.87 -46.47 31.36
CA ILE A 791 62.03 -47.38 31.45
C ILE A 791 63.01 -47.13 30.30
N ASP A 792 62.50 -46.74 29.14
CA ASP A 792 63.27 -46.67 27.90
C ASP A 792 63.51 -45.21 27.46
N ASP A 793 62.59 -44.28 27.77
CA ASP A 793 62.71 -42.88 27.37
C ASP A 793 63.42 -42.02 28.45
N PRO A 794 64.59 -41.42 28.15
CA PRO A 794 65.27 -40.52 29.08
C PRO A 794 64.52 -39.21 29.36
N GLU A 795 63.67 -38.75 28.45
CA GLU A 795 62.87 -37.52 28.60
C GLU A 795 61.75 -37.75 29.62
N ASP A 796 60.98 -38.83 29.48
CA ASP A 796 59.92 -39.20 30.43
C ASP A 796 60.47 -39.43 31.85
N LYS A 797 61.64 -40.08 31.97
CA LYS A 797 62.35 -40.20 33.26
C LYS A 797 62.62 -38.85 33.90
N ALA A 798 63.08 -37.88 33.11
CA ALA A 798 63.38 -36.54 33.59
C ALA A 798 62.12 -35.80 34.02
N ILE A 799 61.03 -35.90 33.25
CA ILE A 799 59.72 -35.29 33.54
C ILE A 799 59.15 -35.86 34.84
N VAL A 800 59.05 -37.18 34.97
CA VAL A 800 58.51 -37.83 36.17
C VAL A 800 59.33 -37.48 37.41
N THR A 801 60.66 -37.51 37.29
CA THR A 801 61.57 -37.12 38.40
C THR A 801 61.37 -35.64 38.79
N ALA A 802 61.17 -34.75 37.81
CA ALA A 802 60.91 -33.33 38.08
C ALA A 802 59.57 -33.13 38.79
N ILE A 803 58.51 -33.82 38.36
CA ILE A 803 57.18 -33.75 38.99
C ILE A 803 57.25 -34.21 40.45
N ILE A 804 57.90 -35.35 40.72
CA ILE A 804 58.04 -35.88 42.09
C ILE A 804 58.78 -34.88 43.00
N ASN A 805 59.91 -34.35 42.53
CA ASN A 805 60.68 -33.38 43.32
C ASN A 805 59.91 -32.07 43.56
N MET A 806 59.15 -31.62 42.56
CA MET A 806 58.33 -30.42 42.67
C MET A 806 57.19 -30.59 43.67
N ALA A 807 56.44 -31.70 43.59
CA ALA A 807 55.37 -32.03 44.53
C ALA A 807 55.88 -32.06 45.98
N ASN A 808 56.99 -32.78 46.20
CA ASN A 808 57.68 -32.85 47.49
C ASN A 808 58.09 -31.46 48.00
N GLY A 809 58.62 -30.59 47.13
CA GLY A 809 59.00 -29.22 47.47
C GLY A 809 57.82 -28.30 47.83
N LEU A 810 56.61 -28.62 47.35
CA LEU A 810 55.38 -27.89 47.64
C LEU A 810 54.54 -28.52 48.77
N GLY A 811 54.97 -29.68 49.30
CA GLY A 811 54.26 -30.40 50.35
C GLY A 811 53.02 -31.16 49.86
N MET A 812 53.00 -31.54 48.58
CA MET A 812 51.93 -32.32 47.94
C MET A 812 52.37 -33.79 47.83
N GLN A 813 51.41 -34.72 47.90
CA GLN A 813 51.66 -36.12 47.58
C GLN A 813 51.69 -36.36 46.07
N THR A 814 52.31 -37.45 45.66
CA THR A 814 52.36 -37.90 44.27
C THR A 814 51.73 -39.27 44.09
N ILE A 815 50.93 -39.41 43.04
CA ILE A 815 50.48 -40.72 42.55
C ILE A 815 50.87 -40.87 41.09
N ALA A 816 51.44 -42.02 40.73
CA ALA A 816 51.73 -42.35 39.34
C ALA A 816 50.67 -43.30 38.77
N GLU A 817 50.11 -42.92 37.63
CA GLU A 817 49.08 -43.69 36.94
C GLU A 817 49.65 -44.62 35.87
N GLY A 818 48.87 -45.63 35.46
CA GLY A 818 49.26 -46.51 34.36
C GLY A 818 50.45 -47.42 34.68
N VAL A 819 50.69 -47.76 35.95
CA VAL A 819 51.74 -48.73 36.30
C VAL A 819 51.32 -50.15 35.86
N GLU A 820 52.02 -50.71 34.88
CA GLU A 820 51.70 -52.02 34.28
C GLU A 820 52.75 -53.09 34.58
N ASN A 821 54.00 -52.71 34.89
CA ASN A 821 55.09 -53.65 35.10
C ASN A 821 55.97 -53.33 36.33
N ALA A 822 56.74 -54.34 36.75
CA ALA A 822 57.60 -54.24 37.94
C ALA A 822 58.75 -53.23 37.78
N GLY A 823 59.22 -52.99 36.55
CA GLY A 823 60.29 -52.02 36.29
C GLY A 823 59.83 -50.57 36.54
N GLN A 824 58.65 -50.22 36.05
CA GLN A 824 58.00 -48.92 36.32
C GLN A 824 57.83 -48.71 37.84
N LEU A 825 57.33 -49.73 38.54
CA LEU A 825 57.13 -49.70 39.99
C LEU A 825 58.45 -49.45 40.76
N GLU A 826 59.51 -50.18 40.39
CA GLU A 826 60.82 -50.03 41.03
C GLU A 826 61.43 -48.66 40.77
N PHE A 827 61.28 -48.12 39.55
CA PHE A 827 61.71 -46.76 39.23
C PHE A 827 60.99 -45.72 40.10
N LEU A 828 59.65 -45.77 40.17
CA LEU A 828 58.84 -44.82 40.94
C LEU A 828 59.18 -44.88 42.44
N ARG A 829 59.37 -46.09 42.98
CA ARG A 829 59.81 -46.29 44.37
C ARG A 829 61.20 -45.71 44.62
N ALA A 830 62.15 -45.91 43.71
CA ALA A 830 63.52 -45.40 43.86
C ALA A 830 63.60 -43.87 43.86
N HIS A 831 62.67 -43.20 43.18
CA HIS A 831 62.62 -41.74 43.06
C HIS A 831 61.69 -41.08 44.09
N GLY A 832 61.08 -41.85 44.98
CA GLY A 832 60.29 -41.34 46.10
C GLY A 832 58.87 -40.91 45.76
N CYS A 833 58.22 -41.57 44.79
CA CYS A 833 56.78 -41.43 44.58
C CYS A 833 56.00 -42.03 45.78
N ASP A 834 54.89 -41.41 46.18
CA ASP A 834 54.13 -41.81 47.38
C ASP A 834 53.15 -42.96 47.12
N GLU A 835 52.38 -42.83 46.04
CA GLU A 835 51.28 -43.72 45.68
C GLU A 835 51.37 -44.16 44.22
N VAL A 836 50.77 -45.30 43.89
CA VAL A 836 50.69 -45.81 42.53
C VAL A 836 49.33 -46.40 42.22
N GLN A 837 48.95 -46.30 40.95
CA GLN A 837 47.75 -46.88 40.40
C GLN A 837 48.03 -47.47 39.02
N GLY A 838 47.50 -48.66 38.74
CA GLY A 838 47.66 -49.27 37.43
C GLY A 838 47.35 -50.76 37.37
N TYR A 839 47.40 -51.32 36.16
CA TYR A 839 47.02 -52.70 35.87
C TYR A 839 47.98 -53.74 36.45
N TYR A 840 49.17 -53.33 36.90
CA TYR A 840 50.07 -54.19 37.65
C TYR A 840 49.41 -54.74 38.93
N PHE A 841 48.59 -53.92 39.60
CA PHE A 841 47.89 -54.31 40.83
C PHE A 841 46.49 -54.84 40.55
N SER A 842 45.67 -54.04 39.87
CA SER A 842 44.31 -54.42 39.50
C SER A 842 43.81 -53.55 38.37
N LYS A 843 43.00 -54.16 37.49
CA LYS A 843 42.10 -53.39 36.63
C LYS A 843 40.99 -52.77 37.46
N PRO A 844 40.27 -51.76 36.94
CA PRO A 844 39.01 -51.31 37.54
C PRO A 844 38.06 -52.51 37.70
N ILE A 845 37.49 -52.66 38.88
CA ILE A 845 36.62 -53.80 39.26
C ILE A 845 35.33 -53.32 39.91
N LEU A 846 34.30 -54.17 39.94
CA LEU A 846 33.03 -53.83 40.60
C LEU A 846 33.18 -53.76 42.13
N ALA A 847 32.26 -53.07 42.81
CA ALA A 847 32.31 -52.89 44.26
C ALA A 847 32.48 -54.22 45.03
N ASP A 848 31.67 -55.24 44.73
CA ASP A 848 31.76 -56.56 45.38
C ASP A 848 33.11 -57.26 45.16
N GLN A 849 33.75 -57.02 44.01
CA GLN A 849 35.07 -57.56 43.69
C GLN A 849 36.16 -56.78 44.42
N PHE A 850 36.00 -55.46 44.54
CA PHE A 850 36.90 -54.60 45.30
C PHE A 850 36.90 -54.98 46.79
N GLU A 851 35.74 -55.29 47.37
CA GLU A 851 35.65 -55.79 48.75
C GLU A 851 36.41 -57.11 48.96
N ARG A 852 36.40 -58.00 47.96
CA ARG A 852 37.17 -59.26 48.02
C ARG A 852 38.66 -59.00 47.87
N TYR A 853 39.06 -58.12 46.95
CA TYR A 853 40.43 -57.70 46.75
C TYR A 853 41.06 -57.17 48.05
N LEU A 854 40.33 -56.33 48.81
CA LEU A 854 40.78 -55.83 50.11
C LEU A 854 40.93 -56.91 51.19
N LYS A 855 40.09 -57.96 51.15
CA LYS A 855 40.12 -59.06 52.14
C LYS A 855 41.18 -60.11 51.82
N GLU A 856 41.51 -60.31 50.55
CA GLU A 856 42.52 -61.26 50.09
C GLU A 856 43.94 -60.66 50.07
N GLY A 857 44.06 -59.32 50.02
CA GLY A 857 45.33 -58.58 50.07
C GLY A 857 45.83 -58.21 51.48
N GLN A 858 45.15 -58.68 52.54
CA GLN A 858 45.62 -58.54 53.94
C GLN A 858 46.56 -59.65 54.38
#